data_AF-A0AAN6HF35-F1
#
_entry.id   AF-A0AAN6HF35-F1
#
_cell.length_a   1.000
_cell.length_b   1.000
_cell.length_c   1.000
_cell.angle_alpha   90.00
_cell.angle_beta   90.00
_cell.angle_gamma   90.00
#
_symmetry.space_group_name_H-M   'P 1'
#
loop_
_entity.id
_entity.type
_entity.pdbx_description
1 polymer ?
#
loop_
_entity_poly.entity_id
_entity_poly.type
_entity_poly.pdbx_seq_one_letter_code
_entity_poly.pdbx_strand_id
1 'polypeptide(L)'
;MTQWTKETFTLNTGAKIPAVGLGTWQSKPDEVRKAVAAALKAGYRHIDTALAYGNENEVGQGIKDSGVPREEIWVTTKLDNPWHKRVEEGITSSLKSLNMDYVDLYLIHWPSSSDPEDLKKHLPDWDYVKTWAEMQKVHSSGRAKNIGVSNFGIKHFDKLLNDESCKTTPAVNQIELHPNNPSPKLIDFCKSKGIHCTAYSCLGSTNSPLAKDETLAKIAKEKKLSVAQVLLVWGLQRGTSVIPKSVTEGRIQSNFELDGVKLSDAEMKELSSLPDRFKVCGDSWLPVKLLTQYGTFHIETSFFAVKRSPLQSTSRSNPSHLFTLAIAAQPQDYRSYSNDYDILTDNIAQQHRNRTMARPPIALILSYVLDWLVIIVIAAIAGGLNFVKPNHRPFSLLDLDISYPYIGETISTGTLAVVSLIAPAIIILIVVGALVPGPRVSRTLSRGQAFRLKLWEFEKGWAGLALAVATAFFITQGSKNLFGKPRPDFLGRCQPDLTNIAAHVVGGLGQDISSRWTLVNSGICTQADTAVLNDGFRSFPSGHSSFSWAGLLYLSLFLCSKFSIAIPYLPLQPTTADSITRQRNEHELLPLHQNRGVSGDSNIHDNTGEAALVGKQPAHSPVIIRNYAASPPNYTVILAFFPVAVAIYISSTRYSQFYHHGFDVISGSLIGIATAILAFRWYHLPLSRGQGWAWGPRSANRAFGIGVGTGGYVDHAEARSDTVGNGDVEAARV
;
A
#
# COMPACT_ATOMS: atom_id res chain seq x y z
N MET A 1 -39.66 -25.19 -4.83
CA MET A 1 -38.30 -25.72 -5.08
C MET A 1 -37.64 -24.75 -6.03
N THR A 2 -36.83 -23.83 -5.51
CA THR A 2 -36.16 -22.80 -6.31
C THR A 2 -35.18 -23.48 -7.27
N GLN A 3 -35.42 -23.32 -8.58
CA GLN A 3 -34.49 -23.73 -9.62
C GLN A 3 -33.32 -22.74 -9.60
N TRP A 4 -32.13 -23.24 -9.31
CA TRP A 4 -30.90 -22.46 -9.25
C TRP A 4 -30.02 -22.69 -10.48
N THR A 5 -28.95 -21.90 -10.63
CA THR A 5 -28.10 -21.88 -11.82
C THR A 5 -27.52 -23.23 -12.21
N LYS A 6 -28.02 -23.74 -13.33
CA LYS A 6 -27.59 -25.00 -13.99
C LYS A 6 -26.66 -24.77 -15.17
N GLU A 7 -26.25 -23.53 -15.42
CA GLU A 7 -25.36 -23.24 -16.53
C GLU A 7 -24.02 -23.96 -16.33
N THR A 8 -23.55 -24.62 -17.38
CA THR A 8 -22.29 -25.35 -17.40
C THR A 8 -21.55 -25.03 -18.68
N PHE A 9 -20.22 -25.01 -18.63
CA PHE A 9 -19.37 -24.95 -19.82
C PHE A 9 -18.77 -26.32 -20.10
N THR A 10 -18.67 -26.69 -21.37
CA THR A 10 -18.02 -27.93 -21.80
C THR A 10 -16.53 -27.68 -22.01
N LEU A 11 -15.69 -28.44 -21.32
CA LEU A 11 -14.24 -28.40 -21.48
C LEU A 11 -13.79 -29.19 -22.72
N ASN A 12 -12.55 -29.02 -23.17
CA ASN A 12 -11.96 -29.83 -24.25
C ASN A 12 -11.90 -31.34 -23.93
N THR A 13 -12.01 -31.72 -22.66
CA THR A 13 -12.12 -33.11 -22.20
C THR A 13 -13.54 -33.68 -22.31
N GLY A 14 -14.53 -32.86 -22.66
CA GLY A 14 -15.96 -33.21 -22.63
C GLY A 14 -16.60 -33.07 -21.25
N ALA A 15 -15.81 -32.84 -20.19
CA ALA A 15 -16.33 -32.60 -18.85
C ALA A 15 -17.13 -31.28 -18.79
N LYS A 16 -18.14 -31.23 -17.92
CA LYS A 16 -18.99 -30.04 -17.73
C LYS A 16 -18.62 -29.34 -16.43
N ILE A 17 -18.02 -28.16 -16.52
CA ILE A 17 -17.73 -27.31 -15.36
C ILE A 17 -18.94 -26.42 -15.05
N PRO A 18 -19.44 -26.38 -13.80
CA PRO A 18 -20.49 -25.45 -13.42
C PRO A 18 -20.02 -24.00 -13.56
N ALA A 19 -20.88 -23.17 -14.15
CA ALA A 19 -20.56 -21.80 -14.52
C ALA A 19 -20.26 -20.90 -13.33
N VAL A 20 -20.91 -21.15 -12.18
CA VAL A 20 -20.73 -20.39 -10.94
C VAL A 20 -20.18 -21.30 -9.86
N GLY A 21 -19.04 -20.94 -9.28
CA GLY A 21 -18.43 -21.63 -8.15
C GLY A 21 -18.20 -20.72 -6.94
N LEU A 22 -17.86 -21.31 -5.80
CA LEU A 22 -17.46 -20.59 -4.60
C LEU A 22 -15.93 -20.55 -4.49
N GLY A 23 -15.34 -19.36 -4.48
CA GLY A 23 -13.94 -19.17 -4.13
C GLY A 23 -13.74 -19.17 -2.61
N THR A 24 -12.65 -19.77 -2.12
CA THR A 24 -12.42 -19.98 -0.66
C THR A 24 -11.22 -19.20 -0.09
N TRP A 25 -10.64 -18.28 -0.86
CA TRP A 25 -9.44 -17.54 -0.46
C TRP A 25 -9.70 -16.45 0.60
N GLN A 26 -8.76 -16.32 1.55
CA GLN A 26 -8.68 -15.35 2.65
C GLN A 26 -9.94 -15.27 3.54
N SER A 27 -10.28 -16.39 4.17
CA SER A 27 -11.31 -16.48 5.21
C SER A 27 -10.65 -16.75 6.57
N LYS A 28 -11.31 -16.38 7.67
CA LYS A 28 -10.82 -16.73 9.01
C LYS A 28 -11.03 -18.25 9.25
N PRO A 29 -10.33 -18.83 10.24
CA PRO A 29 -10.58 -20.23 10.63
C PRO A 29 -12.07 -20.50 10.87
N ASP A 30 -12.55 -21.67 10.43
CA ASP A 30 -13.92 -22.18 10.48
C ASP A 30 -14.98 -21.44 9.61
N GLU A 31 -14.63 -20.29 9.01
CA GLU A 31 -15.55 -19.59 8.09
C GLU A 31 -15.70 -20.34 6.76
N VAL A 32 -14.67 -21.06 6.29
CA VAL A 32 -14.69 -21.74 4.99
C VAL A 32 -15.62 -22.95 5.04
N ARG A 33 -15.53 -23.75 6.11
CA ARG A 33 -16.40 -24.89 6.34
C ARG A 33 -17.87 -24.51 6.23
N LYS A 34 -18.28 -23.47 6.95
CA LYS A 34 -19.66 -22.94 6.95
C LYS A 34 -20.07 -22.40 5.59
N ALA A 35 -19.18 -21.63 4.94
CA ALA A 35 -19.46 -21.07 3.62
C ALA A 35 -19.66 -22.14 2.54
N VAL A 36 -18.82 -23.18 2.53
CA VAL A 36 -18.91 -24.31 1.60
C VAL A 36 -20.21 -25.08 1.84
N ALA A 37 -20.53 -25.41 3.09
CA ALA A 37 -21.78 -26.10 3.42
C ALA A 37 -23.01 -25.27 3.01
N ALA A 38 -23.00 -23.96 3.26
CA ALA A 38 -24.07 -23.05 2.86
C ALA A 38 -24.22 -22.94 1.34
N ALA A 39 -23.11 -22.83 0.60
CA ALA A 39 -23.13 -22.76 -0.87
C ALA A 39 -23.71 -24.04 -1.48
N LEU A 40 -23.28 -25.21 -1.02
CA LEU A 40 -23.78 -26.49 -1.54
C LEU A 40 -25.28 -26.69 -1.24
N LYS A 41 -25.75 -26.25 -0.07
CA LYS A 41 -27.17 -26.21 0.30
C LYS A 41 -27.97 -25.21 -0.53
N ALA A 42 -27.36 -24.08 -0.90
CA ALA A 42 -27.95 -23.10 -1.83
C ALA A 42 -27.98 -23.60 -3.29
N GLY A 43 -27.32 -24.72 -3.60
CA GLY A 43 -27.35 -25.36 -4.91
C GLY A 43 -26.05 -25.24 -5.71
N TYR A 44 -25.01 -24.62 -5.18
CA TYR A 44 -23.70 -24.64 -5.82
C TYR A 44 -23.24 -26.09 -6.04
N ARG A 45 -22.51 -26.31 -7.13
CA ARG A 45 -21.85 -27.58 -7.45
C ARG A 45 -20.40 -27.38 -7.89
N HIS A 46 -19.82 -26.21 -7.62
CA HIS A 46 -18.42 -25.92 -7.94
C HIS A 46 -17.77 -25.19 -6.77
N ILE A 47 -16.71 -25.80 -6.21
CA ILE A 47 -15.91 -25.25 -5.11
C ILE A 47 -14.47 -25.09 -5.59
N ASP A 48 -13.91 -23.89 -5.42
CA ASP A 48 -12.53 -23.57 -5.76
C ASP A 48 -11.70 -23.27 -4.50
N THR A 49 -10.60 -24.01 -4.35
CA THR A 49 -9.61 -23.86 -3.28
C THR A 49 -8.19 -23.99 -3.84
N ALA A 50 -7.18 -24.01 -2.97
CA ALA A 50 -5.78 -24.24 -3.31
C ALA A 50 -5.01 -24.69 -2.07
N LEU A 51 -3.95 -25.48 -2.26
CA LEU A 51 -3.03 -25.86 -1.18
C LEU A 51 -2.47 -24.62 -0.46
N ALA A 52 -2.10 -23.59 -1.22
CA ALA A 52 -1.57 -22.33 -0.71
C ALA A 52 -2.55 -21.55 0.20
N TYR A 53 -3.86 -21.85 0.17
CA TYR A 53 -4.85 -21.16 1.01
C TYR A 53 -4.88 -21.70 2.45
N GLY A 54 -4.30 -22.89 2.69
CA GLY A 54 -4.20 -23.49 4.01
C GLY A 54 -5.55 -23.89 4.63
N ASN A 55 -6.60 -24.05 3.82
CA ASN A 55 -7.96 -24.29 4.29
C ASN A 55 -8.67 -25.48 3.60
N GLU A 56 -7.92 -26.34 2.89
CA GLU A 56 -8.46 -27.52 2.21
C GLU A 56 -9.17 -28.49 3.16
N ASN A 57 -8.72 -28.60 4.41
CA ASN A 57 -9.39 -29.37 5.46
C ASN A 57 -10.80 -28.86 5.78
N GLU A 58 -10.97 -27.54 5.88
CA GLU A 58 -12.28 -26.93 6.10
C GLU A 58 -13.20 -27.11 4.89
N VAL A 59 -12.65 -27.07 3.67
CA VAL A 59 -13.41 -27.36 2.45
C VAL A 59 -13.93 -28.79 2.45
N GLY A 60 -13.06 -29.77 2.77
CA GLY A 60 -13.46 -31.17 2.90
C GLY A 60 -14.56 -31.39 3.93
N GLN A 61 -14.42 -30.77 5.11
CA GLN A 61 -15.44 -30.83 6.16
C GLN A 61 -16.75 -30.15 5.74
N GLY A 62 -16.68 -28.99 5.07
CA GLY A 62 -17.87 -28.28 4.59
C GLY A 62 -18.64 -29.07 3.53
N ILE A 63 -17.92 -29.79 2.65
CA ILE A 63 -18.53 -30.71 1.68
C ILE A 63 -19.24 -31.84 2.41
N LYS A 64 -18.59 -32.48 3.38
CA LYS A 64 -19.20 -33.54 4.20
C LYS A 64 -20.45 -33.05 4.94
N ASP A 65 -20.39 -31.87 5.54
CA ASP A 65 -21.50 -31.27 6.31
C ASP A 65 -22.67 -30.82 5.43
N SER A 66 -22.45 -30.62 4.13
CA SER A 66 -23.51 -30.26 3.20
C SER A 66 -24.50 -31.41 2.95
N GLY A 67 -24.04 -32.67 3.10
CA GLY A 67 -24.79 -33.87 2.75
C GLY A 67 -24.94 -34.09 1.24
N VAL A 68 -24.33 -33.26 0.39
CA VAL A 68 -24.36 -33.42 -1.07
C VAL A 68 -23.36 -34.51 -1.49
N PRO A 69 -23.75 -35.48 -2.35
CA PRO A 69 -22.83 -36.52 -2.82
C PRO A 69 -21.59 -35.93 -3.51
N ARG A 70 -20.41 -36.51 -3.26
CA ARG A 70 -19.12 -36.00 -3.76
C ARG A 70 -19.10 -35.93 -5.28
N GLU A 71 -19.68 -36.92 -5.94
CA GLU A 71 -19.77 -37.06 -7.39
C GLU A 71 -20.60 -35.97 -8.08
N GLU A 72 -21.45 -35.24 -7.35
CA GLU A 72 -22.18 -34.09 -7.87
C GLU A 72 -21.36 -32.79 -7.82
N ILE A 73 -20.28 -32.75 -7.04
CA ILE A 73 -19.56 -31.52 -6.72
C ILE A 73 -18.27 -31.46 -7.54
N TRP A 74 -18.13 -30.41 -8.35
CA TRP A 74 -16.87 -30.05 -8.98
C TRP A 74 -15.92 -29.41 -7.96
N VAL A 75 -14.83 -30.09 -7.62
CA VAL A 75 -13.79 -29.56 -6.72
C VAL A 75 -12.53 -29.21 -7.50
N THR A 76 -12.13 -27.94 -7.41
CA THR A 76 -10.88 -27.42 -7.97
C THR A 76 -9.88 -27.14 -6.86
N THR A 77 -8.66 -27.68 -6.96
CA THR A 77 -7.51 -27.26 -6.13
C THR A 77 -6.28 -26.99 -6.99
N LYS A 78 -5.20 -26.46 -6.39
CA LYS A 78 -4.05 -25.93 -7.11
C LYS A 78 -2.74 -26.35 -6.45
N LEU A 79 -1.78 -26.74 -7.29
CA LEU A 79 -0.39 -26.98 -6.94
C LEU A 79 0.30 -25.65 -6.65
N ASP A 80 0.84 -25.50 -5.44
CA ASP A 80 1.56 -24.30 -5.01
C ASP A 80 3.00 -24.25 -5.56
N ASN A 81 3.56 -23.05 -5.67
CA ASN A 81 4.84 -22.77 -6.33
C ASN A 81 6.04 -23.59 -5.77
N PRO A 82 6.17 -23.82 -4.46
CA PRO A 82 7.27 -24.62 -3.87
C PRO A 82 7.12 -26.13 -4.12
N TRP A 83 6.02 -26.57 -4.72
CA TRP A 83 5.71 -27.96 -4.98
C TRP A 83 5.89 -28.36 -6.44
N HIS A 84 6.40 -27.45 -7.30
CA HIS A 84 6.58 -27.71 -8.73
C HIS A 84 7.45 -28.94 -9.05
N LYS A 85 8.46 -29.26 -8.22
CA LYS A 85 9.27 -30.49 -8.32
C LYS A 85 8.67 -31.72 -7.62
N ARG A 86 7.60 -31.53 -6.86
CA ARG A 86 6.98 -32.52 -5.95
C ARG A 86 5.48 -32.62 -6.19
N VAL A 87 5.09 -32.63 -7.48
CA VAL A 87 3.67 -32.62 -7.89
C VAL A 87 2.90 -33.78 -7.26
N GLU A 88 3.51 -34.95 -7.20
CA GLU A 88 2.96 -36.17 -6.60
C GLU A 88 2.64 -36.01 -5.10
N GLU A 89 3.58 -35.44 -4.34
CA GLU A 89 3.38 -35.16 -2.92
C GLU A 89 2.34 -34.05 -2.73
N GLY A 90 2.34 -33.04 -3.61
CA GLY A 90 1.40 -31.93 -3.58
C GLY A 90 -0.06 -32.40 -3.72
N ILE A 91 -0.36 -33.20 -4.74
CA ILE A 91 -1.73 -33.74 -4.92
C ILE A 91 -2.11 -34.68 -3.77
N THR A 92 -1.17 -35.51 -3.29
CA THR A 92 -1.42 -36.41 -2.16
C THR A 92 -1.77 -35.64 -0.89
N SER A 93 -1.05 -34.55 -0.62
CA SER A 93 -1.33 -33.65 0.51
C SER A 93 -2.70 -32.98 0.39
N SER A 94 -3.05 -32.47 -0.80
CA SER A 94 -4.36 -31.86 -1.04
C SER A 94 -5.51 -32.85 -0.86
N LEU A 95 -5.42 -34.05 -1.45
CA LEU A 95 -6.44 -35.09 -1.34
C LEU A 95 -6.64 -35.56 0.11
N LYS A 96 -5.54 -35.73 0.85
CA LYS A 96 -5.58 -36.04 2.28
C LYS A 96 -6.28 -34.94 3.08
N SER A 97 -5.95 -33.68 2.81
CA SER A 97 -6.54 -32.53 3.51
C SER A 97 -8.02 -32.40 3.20
N LEU A 98 -8.41 -32.52 1.92
CA LEU A 98 -9.81 -32.51 1.47
C LEU A 98 -10.60 -33.74 1.94
N ASN A 99 -9.92 -34.81 2.35
CA ASN A 99 -10.48 -36.13 2.64
C ASN A 99 -11.27 -36.70 1.44
N MET A 100 -10.59 -36.78 0.28
CA MET A 100 -11.16 -37.23 -1.01
C MET A 100 -10.17 -38.10 -1.79
N ASP A 101 -10.69 -38.97 -2.65
CA ASP A 101 -9.87 -39.82 -3.52
C ASP A 101 -9.46 -39.13 -4.83
N TYR A 102 -10.22 -38.10 -5.25
CA TYR A 102 -9.94 -37.34 -6.47
C TYR A 102 -10.43 -35.89 -6.37
N VAL A 103 -9.88 -35.04 -7.24
CA VAL A 103 -10.39 -33.70 -7.57
C VAL A 103 -10.84 -33.64 -9.03
N ASP A 104 -11.81 -32.79 -9.32
CA ASP A 104 -12.35 -32.63 -10.67
C ASP A 104 -11.41 -31.82 -11.56
N LEU A 105 -10.68 -30.87 -10.95
CA LEU A 105 -9.69 -30.04 -11.63
C LEU A 105 -8.48 -29.77 -10.73
N TYR A 106 -7.28 -30.04 -11.24
CA TYR A 106 -6.02 -29.69 -10.58
C TYR A 106 -5.22 -28.68 -11.42
N LEU A 107 -4.89 -27.53 -10.83
CA LEU A 107 -4.25 -26.42 -11.55
C LEU A 107 -2.80 -26.20 -11.11
N ILE A 108 -1.90 -25.86 -12.04
CA ILE A 108 -0.67 -25.14 -11.67
C ILE A 108 -1.08 -23.73 -11.22
N HIS A 109 -0.78 -23.34 -9.98
CA HIS A 109 -1.29 -22.07 -9.42
C HIS A 109 -0.64 -20.83 -10.07
N TRP A 110 0.67 -20.89 -10.34
CA TRP A 110 1.41 -19.87 -11.10
C TRP A 110 2.47 -20.53 -12.00
N PRO A 111 2.79 -19.97 -13.18
CA PRO A 111 3.90 -20.44 -14.03
C PRO A 111 5.29 -20.06 -13.46
N SER A 112 5.51 -20.23 -12.15
CA SER A 112 6.74 -19.86 -11.47
C SER A 112 7.05 -20.87 -10.38
N SER A 113 8.05 -21.73 -10.63
CA SER A 113 8.56 -22.62 -9.58
C SER A 113 9.36 -21.78 -8.57
N SER A 114 9.21 -22.11 -7.29
CA SER A 114 9.94 -21.48 -6.19
C SER A 114 10.76 -22.52 -5.44
N ASP A 115 11.93 -22.14 -4.96
CA ASP A 115 12.74 -23.00 -4.09
C ASP A 115 12.02 -23.19 -2.73
N PRO A 116 11.80 -24.43 -2.26
CA PRO A 116 11.19 -24.68 -0.95
C PRO A 116 11.95 -24.07 0.24
N GLU A 117 13.26 -23.87 0.11
CA GLU A 117 14.10 -23.27 1.16
C GLU A 117 14.18 -21.74 1.03
N ASP A 118 13.94 -21.21 -0.17
CA ASP A 118 13.94 -19.76 -0.45
C ASP A 118 12.91 -19.40 -1.52
N LEU A 119 11.70 -19.06 -1.08
CA LEU A 119 10.54 -18.77 -1.95
C LEU A 119 10.77 -17.64 -2.97
N LYS A 120 11.85 -16.87 -2.83
CA LYS A 120 12.23 -15.77 -3.73
C LYS A 120 13.15 -16.20 -4.86
N LYS A 121 13.62 -17.45 -4.84
CA LYS A 121 14.45 -18.03 -5.88
C LYS A 121 13.65 -18.95 -6.77
N HIS A 122 13.91 -18.83 -8.06
CA HIS A 122 13.42 -19.79 -9.04
C HIS A 122 14.28 -21.05 -8.98
N LEU A 123 13.67 -22.23 -9.17
CA LEU A 123 14.45 -23.45 -9.31
C LEU A 123 15.20 -23.42 -10.66
N PRO A 124 16.55 -23.42 -10.66
CA PRO A 124 17.33 -23.16 -11.87
C PRO A 124 17.06 -24.16 -12.99
N ASP A 125 16.84 -25.43 -12.64
CA ASP A 125 16.64 -26.51 -13.60
C ASP A 125 15.17 -26.94 -13.77
N TRP A 126 14.21 -26.15 -13.26
CA TRP A 126 12.81 -26.58 -13.24
C TRP A 126 11.81 -25.46 -13.50
N ASP A 127 11.17 -25.51 -14.66
CA ASP A 127 10.12 -24.57 -15.06
C ASP A 127 8.72 -25.19 -15.02
N TYR A 128 7.73 -24.40 -15.42
CA TYR A 128 6.34 -24.84 -15.46
C TYR A 128 6.05 -25.88 -16.54
N VAL A 129 6.91 -26.05 -17.56
CA VAL A 129 6.75 -27.07 -18.60
C VAL A 129 7.08 -28.45 -18.02
N LYS A 130 8.21 -28.56 -17.31
CA LYS A 130 8.54 -29.79 -16.56
C LYS A 130 7.49 -30.11 -15.50
N THR A 131 6.97 -29.08 -14.84
CA THR A 131 5.85 -29.22 -13.89
C THR A 131 4.60 -29.80 -14.58
N TRP A 132 4.27 -29.32 -15.79
CA TRP A 132 3.14 -29.83 -16.57
C TRP A 132 3.32 -31.29 -17.01
N ALA A 133 4.54 -31.72 -17.32
CA ALA A 133 4.84 -33.13 -17.59
C ALA A 133 4.47 -34.04 -16.40
N GLU A 134 4.74 -33.60 -15.17
CA GLU A 134 4.33 -34.33 -13.95
C GLU A 134 2.82 -34.23 -13.68
N MET A 135 2.18 -33.08 -13.95
CA MET A 135 0.72 -32.92 -13.83
C MET A 135 -0.04 -33.91 -14.74
N GLN A 136 0.47 -34.20 -15.94
CA GLN A 136 -0.11 -35.19 -16.85
C GLN A 136 -0.09 -36.61 -16.26
N LYS A 137 0.90 -36.96 -15.43
CA LYS A 137 0.92 -38.26 -14.72
C LYS A 137 -0.16 -38.33 -13.65
N VAL A 138 -0.40 -37.24 -12.92
CA VAL A 138 -1.50 -37.15 -11.94
C VAL A 138 -2.85 -37.33 -12.64
N HIS A 139 -3.05 -36.72 -13.80
CA HIS A 139 -4.24 -36.94 -14.62
C HIS A 139 -4.40 -38.42 -15.02
N SER A 140 -3.34 -39.05 -15.54
CA SER A 140 -3.35 -40.47 -15.90
C SER A 140 -3.62 -41.41 -14.72
N SER A 141 -3.28 -41.01 -13.49
CA SER A 141 -3.60 -41.78 -12.28
C SER A 141 -5.08 -41.73 -11.86
N GLY A 142 -5.87 -40.81 -12.44
CA GLY A 142 -7.29 -40.63 -12.13
C GLY A 142 -7.58 -39.82 -10.85
N ARG A 143 -6.54 -39.40 -10.11
CA ARG A 143 -6.62 -38.53 -8.92
C ARG A 143 -7.00 -37.08 -9.23
N ALA A 144 -6.73 -36.62 -10.45
CA ALA A 144 -7.32 -35.41 -11.00
C ALA A 144 -8.05 -35.77 -12.29
N LYS A 145 -9.36 -35.51 -12.37
CA LYS A 145 -10.15 -35.82 -13.58
C LYS A 145 -9.81 -34.90 -14.75
N ASN A 146 -9.40 -33.68 -14.45
CA ASN A 146 -8.92 -32.71 -15.41
C ASN A 146 -7.71 -31.99 -14.83
N ILE A 147 -6.82 -31.52 -15.70
CA ILE A 147 -5.68 -30.68 -15.33
C ILE A 147 -5.72 -29.37 -16.09
N GLY A 148 -5.24 -28.31 -15.45
CA GLY A 148 -5.22 -26.97 -16.03
C GLY A 148 -4.15 -26.09 -15.41
N VAL A 149 -4.22 -24.81 -15.73
CA VAL A 149 -3.25 -23.81 -15.27
C VAL A 149 -3.97 -22.59 -14.73
N SER A 150 -3.26 -21.77 -13.96
CA SER A 150 -3.71 -20.49 -13.46
C SER A 150 -2.65 -19.43 -13.71
N ASN A 151 -3.08 -18.22 -14.06
CA ASN A 151 -2.21 -17.08 -14.35
C ASN A 151 -1.29 -17.25 -15.57
N PHE A 152 -1.65 -18.10 -16.53
CA PHE A 152 -0.89 -18.26 -17.78
C PHE A 152 -1.31 -17.20 -18.81
N GLY A 153 -0.31 -16.57 -19.44
CA GLY A 153 -0.47 -15.66 -20.58
C GLY A 153 -0.09 -16.35 -21.89
N ILE A 154 -0.26 -15.65 -23.02
CA ILE A 154 -0.04 -16.21 -24.37
C ILE A 154 1.37 -16.80 -24.51
N LYS A 155 2.41 -16.06 -24.09
CA LYS A 155 3.81 -16.54 -24.13
C LYS A 155 4.05 -17.81 -23.31
N HIS A 156 3.32 -17.99 -22.21
CA HIS A 156 3.43 -19.21 -21.41
C HIS A 156 2.86 -20.41 -22.18
N PHE A 157 1.72 -20.22 -22.85
CA PHE A 157 1.13 -21.23 -23.73
C PHE A 157 1.96 -21.50 -24.97
N ASP A 158 2.54 -20.48 -25.61
CA ASP A 158 3.41 -20.67 -26.76
C ASP A 158 4.59 -21.58 -26.42
N LYS A 159 5.18 -21.43 -25.22
CA LYS A 159 6.22 -22.35 -24.76
C LYS A 159 5.65 -23.73 -24.38
N LEU A 160 4.52 -23.77 -23.66
CA LEU A 160 3.96 -25.04 -23.17
C LEU A 160 3.45 -25.95 -24.29
N LEU A 161 2.63 -25.41 -25.19
CA LEU A 161 1.94 -26.17 -26.23
C LEU A 161 2.86 -26.61 -27.37
N ASN A 162 4.01 -25.93 -27.54
CA ASN A 162 5.01 -26.31 -28.55
C ASN A 162 6.07 -27.28 -27.99
N ASP A 163 6.07 -27.55 -26.68
CA ASP A 163 7.00 -28.50 -26.08
C ASP A 163 6.52 -29.94 -26.33
N GLU A 164 7.44 -30.82 -26.71
CA GLU A 164 7.13 -32.21 -27.05
C GLU A 164 6.56 -33.00 -25.86
N SER A 165 6.84 -32.60 -24.62
CA SER A 165 6.29 -33.23 -23.41
C SER A 165 4.82 -32.90 -23.16
N CYS A 166 4.27 -31.86 -23.80
CA CYS A 166 2.87 -31.49 -23.66
C CYS A 166 1.97 -32.36 -24.55
N LYS A 167 1.48 -33.47 -24.00
CA LYS A 167 0.55 -34.39 -24.70
C LYS A 167 -0.92 -34.04 -24.45
N THR A 168 -1.21 -33.38 -23.34
CA THR A 168 -2.55 -32.94 -22.94
C THR A 168 -2.61 -31.41 -22.91
N THR A 169 -3.51 -30.84 -23.72
CA THR A 169 -3.83 -29.41 -23.68
C THR A 169 -4.54 -29.08 -22.35
N PRO A 170 -4.12 -28.02 -21.62
CA PRO A 170 -4.79 -27.61 -20.38
C PRO A 170 -6.30 -27.43 -20.58
N ALA A 171 -7.12 -28.00 -19.69
CA ALA A 171 -8.58 -27.90 -19.81
C ALA A 171 -9.09 -26.51 -19.42
N VAL A 172 -8.43 -25.88 -18.45
CA VAL A 172 -8.79 -24.57 -17.88
C VAL A 172 -7.56 -23.68 -17.73
N ASN A 173 -7.73 -22.39 -18.02
CA ASN A 173 -6.86 -21.31 -17.57
C ASN A 173 -7.63 -20.41 -16.58
N GLN A 174 -7.32 -20.49 -15.30
CA GLN A 174 -7.92 -19.64 -14.28
C GLN A 174 -7.15 -18.31 -14.18
N ILE A 175 -7.81 -17.17 -14.43
CA ILE A 175 -7.17 -15.86 -14.51
C ILE A 175 -8.03 -14.76 -13.87
N GLU A 176 -7.37 -13.67 -13.46
CA GLU A 176 -8.07 -12.49 -12.94
C GLU A 176 -8.83 -11.81 -14.06
N LEU A 177 -10.16 -11.78 -13.94
CA LEU A 177 -11.04 -11.19 -14.94
C LEU A 177 -12.19 -10.44 -14.28
N HIS A 178 -12.30 -9.16 -14.61
CA HIS A 178 -13.41 -8.27 -14.26
C HIS A 178 -13.40 -7.09 -15.26
N PRO A 179 -14.41 -6.20 -15.29
CA PRO A 179 -14.49 -5.12 -16.28
C PRO A 179 -13.21 -4.27 -16.42
N ASN A 180 -12.52 -3.98 -15.30
CA ASN A 180 -11.27 -3.22 -15.30
C ASN A 180 -9.99 -4.05 -15.60
N ASN A 181 -10.13 -5.36 -15.82
CA ASN A 181 -9.07 -6.26 -16.30
C ASN A 181 -9.66 -7.33 -17.24
N PRO A 182 -10.15 -6.96 -18.43
CA PRO A 182 -10.98 -7.83 -19.24
C PRO A 182 -10.20 -8.85 -20.07
N SER A 183 -8.92 -8.59 -20.36
CA SER A 183 -7.99 -9.50 -21.07
C SER A 183 -8.56 -10.21 -22.32
N PRO A 184 -9.18 -9.49 -23.29
CA PRO A 184 -9.86 -10.09 -24.45
C PRO A 184 -8.95 -10.97 -25.30
N LYS A 185 -7.73 -10.49 -25.62
CA LYS A 185 -6.75 -11.24 -26.43
C LYS A 185 -6.40 -12.61 -25.84
N LEU A 186 -6.31 -12.71 -24.50
CA LEU A 186 -5.97 -13.96 -23.83
C LEU A 186 -7.15 -14.93 -23.83
N ILE A 187 -8.38 -14.43 -23.64
CA ILE A 187 -9.59 -15.24 -23.70
C ILE A 187 -9.80 -15.78 -25.12
N ASP A 188 -9.65 -14.94 -26.15
CA ASP A 188 -9.79 -15.37 -27.54
C ASP A 188 -8.73 -16.43 -27.90
N PHE A 189 -7.49 -16.23 -27.45
CA PHE A 189 -6.43 -17.23 -27.59
C PHE A 189 -6.81 -18.55 -26.92
N CYS A 190 -7.21 -18.53 -25.63
CA CYS A 190 -7.60 -19.73 -24.89
C CYS A 190 -8.75 -20.47 -25.60
N LYS A 191 -9.78 -19.73 -26.03
CA LYS A 191 -10.91 -20.26 -26.78
C LYS A 191 -10.47 -20.92 -28.09
N SER A 192 -9.56 -20.30 -28.85
CA SER A 192 -9.02 -20.88 -30.10
C SER A 192 -8.26 -22.21 -29.90
N LYS A 193 -7.77 -22.46 -28.69
CA LYS A 193 -7.08 -23.69 -28.29
C LYS A 193 -7.98 -24.67 -27.53
N GLY A 194 -9.27 -24.38 -27.39
CA GLY A 194 -10.22 -25.18 -26.60
C GLY A 194 -9.98 -25.12 -25.08
N ILE A 195 -9.24 -24.13 -24.59
CA ILE A 195 -8.95 -23.94 -23.17
C ILE A 195 -10.03 -23.04 -22.57
N HIS A 196 -10.76 -23.53 -21.57
CA HIS A 196 -11.81 -22.75 -20.89
C HIS A 196 -11.20 -21.72 -19.94
N CYS A 197 -11.80 -20.54 -19.81
CA CYS A 197 -11.36 -19.53 -18.86
C CYS A 197 -12.26 -19.49 -17.62
N THR A 198 -11.64 -19.55 -16.43
CA THR A 198 -12.33 -19.31 -15.16
C THR A 198 -11.85 -17.98 -14.56
N ALA A 199 -12.80 -17.09 -14.29
CA ALA A 199 -12.59 -15.76 -13.74
C ALA A 199 -12.50 -15.79 -12.21
N TYR A 200 -11.28 -15.66 -11.66
CA TYR A 200 -11.10 -15.34 -10.25
C TYR A 200 -11.11 -13.83 -10.03
N SER A 201 -11.38 -13.41 -8.78
CA SER A 201 -11.56 -11.99 -8.44
C SER A 201 -12.57 -11.28 -9.36
N CYS A 202 -13.61 -12.00 -9.79
CA CYS A 202 -14.66 -11.50 -10.68
C CYS A 202 -15.43 -10.29 -10.12
N LEU A 203 -15.35 -10.06 -8.81
CA LEU A 203 -15.90 -8.89 -8.12
C LEU A 203 -14.86 -7.78 -7.87
N GLY A 204 -13.63 -7.91 -8.39
CA GLY A 204 -12.49 -7.02 -8.14
C GLY A 204 -11.90 -7.10 -6.73
N SER A 205 -12.15 -8.22 -6.02
CA SER A 205 -11.65 -8.54 -4.67
C SER A 205 -12.14 -7.61 -3.55
N THR A 206 -11.56 -7.75 -2.35
CA THR A 206 -11.93 -7.00 -1.15
C THR A 206 -11.74 -5.49 -1.36
N ASN A 207 -12.76 -4.70 -1.02
CA ASN A 207 -12.77 -3.24 -1.17
C ASN A 207 -12.58 -2.74 -2.61
N SER A 208 -13.06 -3.50 -3.60
CA SER A 208 -12.97 -3.12 -5.00
C SER A 208 -13.62 -1.77 -5.31
N PRO A 209 -12.99 -0.89 -6.11
CA PRO A 209 -13.64 0.31 -6.62
C PRO A 209 -14.86 0.00 -7.51
N LEU A 210 -14.92 -1.21 -8.11
CA LEU A 210 -16.07 -1.66 -8.91
C LEU A 210 -17.39 -1.63 -8.13
N ALA A 211 -17.35 -1.82 -6.81
CA ALA A 211 -18.54 -1.77 -5.97
C ALA A 211 -19.16 -0.35 -5.87
N LYS A 212 -18.39 0.69 -6.23
CA LYS A 212 -18.79 2.10 -6.18
C LYS A 212 -18.86 2.75 -7.57
N ASP A 213 -18.68 1.98 -8.62
CA ASP A 213 -18.72 2.49 -9.99
C ASP A 213 -20.16 2.87 -10.37
N GLU A 214 -20.33 4.09 -10.89
CA GLU A 214 -21.65 4.66 -11.18
C GLU A 214 -22.34 3.94 -12.35
N THR A 215 -21.57 3.45 -13.33
CA THR A 215 -22.08 2.69 -14.48
C THR A 215 -22.66 1.36 -14.02
N LEU A 216 -21.92 0.64 -13.18
CA LEU A 216 -22.38 -0.60 -12.56
C LEU A 216 -23.60 -0.38 -11.66
N ALA A 217 -23.61 0.69 -10.86
CA ALA A 217 -24.75 1.03 -10.01
C ALA A 217 -26.02 1.35 -10.82
N LYS A 218 -25.87 2.04 -11.95
CA LYS A 218 -26.96 2.36 -12.88
C LYS A 218 -27.55 1.08 -13.49
N ILE A 219 -26.72 0.23 -14.10
CA ILE A 219 -27.18 -1.05 -14.71
C ILE A 219 -27.82 -1.95 -13.66
N ALA A 220 -27.21 -2.05 -12.47
CA ALA A 220 -27.76 -2.81 -11.35
C ALA A 220 -29.16 -2.32 -10.97
N LYS A 221 -29.37 -1.00 -10.86
CA LYS A 221 -30.67 -0.42 -10.55
C LYS A 221 -31.71 -0.68 -11.65
N GLU A 222 -31.35 -0.49 -12.91
CA GLU A 222 -32.25 -0.70 -14.06
C GLU A 222 -32.71 -2.16 -14.18
N LYS A 223 -31.79 -3.11 -13.93
CA LYS A 223 -32.07 -4.56 -13.97
C LYS A 223 -32.64 -5.12 -12.67
N LYS A 224 -32.71 -4.31 -11.59
CA LYS A 224 -33.06 -4.74 -10.23
C LYS A 224 -32.15 -5.87 -9.71
N LEU A 225 -30.86 -5.74 -9.98
CA LEU A 225 -29.80 -6.65 -9.55
C LEU A 225 -28.89 -5.96 -8.55
N SER A 226 -28.10 -6.74 -7.82
CA SER A 226 -26.93 -6.20 -7.14
C SER A 226 -25.79 -5.96 -8.13
N VAL A 227 -24.87 -5.04 -7.79
CA VAL A 227 -23.64 -4.81 -8.57
C VAL A 227 -22.83 -6.11 -8.71
N ALA A 228 -22.81 -6.96 -7.68
CA ALA A 228 -22.15 -8.25 -7.73
C ALA A 228 -22.77 -9.17 -8.81
N GLN A 229 -24.09 -9.27 -8.86
CA GLN A 229 -24.77 -10.06 -9.89
C GLN A 229 -24.49 -9.53 -11.31
N VAL A 230 -24.45 -8.20 -11.51
CA VAL A 230 -24.09 -7.60 -12.81
C VAL A 230 -22.66 -8.01 -13.23
N LEU A 231 -21.70 -7.95 -12.31
CA LEU A 231 -20.31 -8.36 -12.57
C LEU A 231 -20.19 -9.85 -12.92
N LEU A 232 -20.94 -10.71 -12.23
CA LEU A 232 -20.95 -12.15 -12.48
C LEU A 232 -21.57 -12.46 -13.85
N VAL A 233 -22.73 -11.89 -14.17
CA VAL A 233 -23.39 -12.08 -15.46
C VAL A 233 -22.52 -11.57 -16.62
N TRP A 234 -21.82 -10.45 -16.43
CA TRP A 234 -20.84 -9.97 -17.41
C TRP A 234 -19.75 -11.02 -17.68
N GLY A 235 -19.23 -11.68 -16.64
CA GLY A 235 -18.25 -12.77 -16.80
C GLY A 235 -18.83 -13.99 -17.53
N LEU A 236 -20.04 -14.40 -17.15
CA LEU A 236 -20.74 -15.54 -17.75
C LEU A 236 -21.03 -15.33 -19.24
N GLN A 237 -21.56 -14.15 -19.63
CA GLN A 237 -21.85 -13.83 -21.04
C GLN A 237 -20.61 -13.72 -21.92
N ARG A 238 -19.42 -13.58 -21.33
CA ARG A 238 -18.13 -13.66 -22.04
C ARG A 238 -17.65 -15.10 -22.25
N GLY A 239 -18.42 -16.09 -21.80
CA GLY A 239 -18.08 -17.50 -21.89
C GLY A 239 -17.06 -17.94 -20.84
N THR A 240 -17.00 -17.27 -19.69
CA THR A 240 -16.11 -17.64 -18.58
C THR A 240 -16.94 -18.17 -17.41
N SER A 241 -16.44 -19.19 -16.71
CA SER A 241 -16.99 -19.52 -15.38
C SER A 241 -16.49 -18.50 -14.36
N VAL A 242 -17.26 -18.23 -13.31
CA VAL A 242 -16.95 -17.23 -12.27
C VAL A 242 -16.90 -17.89 -10.90
N ILE A 243 -15.94 -17.49 -10.07
CA ILE A 243 -15.76 -18.04 -8.71
C ILE A 243 -15.76 -16.94 -7.64
N PRO A 244 -16.90 -16.25 -7.41
CA PRO A 244 -16.98 -15.24 -6.36
C PRO A 244 -16.68 -15.83 -4.99
N LYS A 245 -15.90 -15.10 -4.18
CA LYS A 245 -15.62 -15.45 -2.80
C LYS A 245 -16.62 -14.77 -1.86
N SER A 246 -17.20 -15.53 -0.94
CA SER A 246 -17.98 -14.99 0.17
C SER A 246 -17.98 -15.98 1.34
N VAL A 247 -18.05 -15.47 2.57
CA VAL A 247 -18.34 -16.25 3.79
C VAL A 247 -19.70 -15.85 4.40
N THR A 248 -20.39 -14.90 3.77
CA THR A 248 -21.70 -14.42 4.20
C THR A 248 -22.78 -15.15 3.43
N GLU A 249 -23.62 -15.91 4.13
CA GLU A 249 -24.67 -16.76 3.55
C GLU A 249 -25.60 -16.00 2.59
N GLY A 250 -26.13 -14.84 2.98
CA GLY A 250 -27.00 -14.06 2.10
C GLY A 250 -26.32 -13.59 0.80
N ARG A 251 -25.01 -13.33 0.82
CA ARG A 251 -24.24 -13.00 -0.40
C ARG A 251 -23.97 -14.23 -1.25
N ILE A 252 -23.72 -15.39 -0.62
CA ILE A 252 -23.55 -16.66 -1.32
C ILE A 252 -24.83 -16.97 -2.09
N GLN A 253 -25.99 -16.86 -1.46
CA GLN A 253 -27.28 -17.07 -2.13
C GLN A 253 -27.50 -16.05 -3.26
N SER A 254 -27.36 -14.75 -2.99
CA SER A 254 -27.57 -13.70 -4.01
C SER A 254 -26.63 -13.83 -5.21
N ASN A 255 -25.37 -14.25 -5.01
CA ASN A 255 -24.41 -14.48 -6.09
C ASN A 255 -24.76 -15.68 -6.97
N PHE A 256 -25.67 -16.55 -6.52
CA PHE A 256 -26.11 -17.74 -7.26
C PHE A 256 -27.44 -17.52 -7.99
N GLU A 257 -28.19 -16.48 -7.64
CA GLU A 257 -29.45 -16.11 -8.27
C GLU A 257 -29.20 -15.34 -9.58
N LEU A 258 -28.66 -16.04 -10.59
CA LEU A 258 -28.29 -15.46 -11.89
C LEU A 258 -29.10 -16.01 -13.08
N ASP A 259 -29.93 -17.04 -12.85
CA ASP A 259 -30.70 -17.67 -13.92
C ASP A 259 -31.69 -16.71 -14.59
N GLY A 260 -31.69 -16.75 -15.93
CA GLY A 260 -32.52 -15.87 -16.75
C GLY A 260 -32.03 -14.42 -16.83
N VAL A 261 -31.00 -14.05 -16.08
CA VAL A 261 -30.43 -12.70 -16.12
C VAL A 261 -29.53 -12.55 -17.36
N LYS A 262 -29.79 -11.50 -18.15
CA LYS A 262 -28.96 -11.13 -19.30
C LYS A 262 -28.76 -9.62 -19.37
N LEU A 263 -27.52 -9.23 -19.63
CA LEU A 263 -27.13 -7.89 -20.06
C LEU A 263 -27.27 -7.81 -21.58
N SER A 264 -27.78 -6.68 -22.06
CA SER A 264 -27.86 -6.35 -23.47
C SER A 264 -26.47 -6.09 -24.05
N ASP A 265 -26.34 -6.14 -25.38
CA ASP A 265 -25.07 -5.88 -26.06
C ASP A 265 -24.54 -4.45 -25.76
N ALA A 266 -25.44 -3.49 -25.58
CA ALA A 266 -25.10 -2.13 -25.18
C ALA A 266 -24.48 -2.09 -23.78
N GLU A 267 -25.11 -2.75 -22.79
CA GLU A 267 -24.61 -2.85 -21.42
C GLU A 267 -23.28 -3.61 -21.36
N MET A 268 -23.15 -4.72 -22.10
CA MET A 268 -21.91 -5.49 -22.20
C MET A 268 -20.77 -4.64 -22.76
N LYS A 269 -21.06 -3.81 -23.78
CA LYS A 269 -20.09 -2.88 -24.37
C LYS A 269 -19.72 -1.76 -23.41
N GLU A 270 -20.70 -1.19 -22.71
CA GLU A 270 -20.51 -0.14 -21.70
C GLU A 270 -19.58 -0.62 -20.60
N LEU A 271 -19.85 -1.79 -20.00
CA LEU A 271 -19.00 -2.40 -18.97
C LEU A 271 -17.60 -2.76 -19.47
N SER A 272 -17.49 -3.24 -20.72
CA SER A 272 -16.17 -3.55 -21.31
C SER A 272 -15.35 -2.29 -21.63
N SER A 273 -16.00 -1.12 -21.65
CA SER A 273 -15.41 0.18 -22.00
C SER A 273 -15.12 1.09 -20.81
N LEU A 274 -15.29 0.62 -19.56
CA LEU A 274 -14.93 1.40 -18.36
C LEU A 274 -13.51 1.97 -18.52
N PRO A 275 -13.23 3.21 -18.11
CA PRO A 275 -11.94 3.85 -18.37
C PRO A 275 -10.82 3.30 -17.48
N ASP A 276 -11.17 2.95 -16.25
CA ASP A 276 -10.19 2.52 -15.24
C ASP A 276 -9.67 1.11 -15.52
N ARG A 277 -8.37 0.91 -15.31
CA ARG A 277 -7.70 -0.39 -15.44
C ARG A 277 -6.90 -0.68 -14.19
N PHE A 278 -7.20 -1.80 -13.54
CA PHE A 278 -6.43 -2.26 -12.38
C PHE A 278 -6.36 -3.78 -12.35
N LYS A 279 -5.30 -4.29 -11.73
CA LYS A 279 -5.14 -5.70 -11.42
C LYS A 279 -4.94 -5.85 -9.91
N VAL A 280 -5.72 -6.71 -9.28
CA VAL A 280 -5.66 -6.99 -7.84
C VAL A 280 -4.45 -7.85 -7.52
N CYS A 281 -4.21 -8.91 -8.31
CA CYS A 281 -3.18 -9.89 -8.05
C CYS A 281 -1.90 -9.54 -8.83
N GLY A 282 -0.91 -8.99 -8.12
CA GLY A 282 0.42 -8.73 -8.66
C GLY A 282 1.36 -9.93 -8.62
N ASP A 283 2.47 -9.86 -9.35
CA ASP A 283 3.53 -10.87 -9.45
C ASP A 283 4.83 -10.46 -8.73
N SER A 284 4.77 -9.39 -7.93
CA SER A 284 5.94 -8.81 -7.24
C SER A 284 6.59 -9.74 -6.22
N TRP A 285 5.87 -10.75 -5.73
CA TRP A 285 6.35 -11.77 -4.80
C TRP A 285 6.88 -13.04 -5.47
N LEU A 286 6.65 -13.22 -6.78
CA LEU A 286 7.16 -14.39 -7.52
C LEU A 286 8.65 -14.23 -7.87
N PRO A 287 9.43 -15.32 -7.88
CA PRO A 287 10.82 -15.28 -8.33
C PRO A 287 10.93 -14.94 -9.83
N VAL A 288 9.98 -15.42 -10.63
CA VAL A 288 9.87 -15.09 -12.07
C VAL A 288 8.71 -14.11 -12.26
N LYS A 289 9.00 -12.93 -12.82
CA LYS A 289 7.97 -11.93 -13.13
C LYS A 289 7.22 -12.32 -14.40
N LEU A 290 5.90 -12.30 -14.33
CA LEU A 290 4.99 -12.83 -15.36
C LEU A 290 4.21 -11.72 -16.08
N LEU A 291 4.06 -10.55 -15.45
CA LEU A 291 3.21 -9.45 -15.90
C LEU A 291 4.02 -8.31 -16.56
N THR A 292 5.35 -8.40 -16.59
CA THR A 292 6.25 -7.29 -17.00
C THR A 292 6.47 -7.16 -18.51
N GLN A 293 5.74 -7.88 -19.37
CA GLN A 293 6.07 -7.99 -20.80
C GLN A 293 5.03 -7.45 -21.81
N TYR A 294 4.00 -6.72 -21.38
CA TYR A 294 3.05 -6.05 -22.28
C TYR A 294 2.81 -4.61 -21.85
N GLY A 295 3.72 -3.71 -22.24
CA GLY A 295 3.69 -2.29 -21.88
C GLY A 295 4.12 -1.38 -23.03
N THR A 296 3.56 -1.58 -24.21
CA THR A 296 3.48 -0.57 -25.28
C THR A 296 2.10 -0.69 -25.92
N PHE A 297 1.13 0.05 -25.40
CA PHE A 297 -0.09 0.34 -26.13
C PHE A 297 0.19 1.57 -27.01
N HIS A 298 0.33 1.34 -28.31
CA HIS A 298 0.19 2.38 -29.32
C HIS A 298 -1.21 2.97 -29.20
N ILE A 299 -1.29 4.24 -28.81
CA ILE A 299 -2.51 5.03 -28.98
C ILE A 299 -2.46 5.55 -30.41
N GLU A 300 -3.21 4.93 -31.32
CA GLU A 300 -3.65 5.59 -32.55
C GLU A 300 -4.67 6.66 -32.16
N THR A 301 -4.21 7.90 -31.97
CA THR A 301 -5.10 9.06 -31.93
C THR A 301 -5.48 9.41 -33.36
N SER A 302 -6.71 9.05 -33.75
CA SER A 302 -7.39 9.69 -34.87
C SER A 302 -8.17 10.91 -34.35
N PHE A 303 -8.15 11.99 -35.15
CA PHE A 303 -8.92 13.24 -35.04
C PHE A 303 -8.43 14.33 -34.08
N PHE A 304 -7.65 15.29 -34.61
CA PHE A 304 -8.09 16.70 -34.65
C PHE A 304 -7.46 17.40 -35.87
N ALA A 305 -8.33 17.91 -36.73
CA ALA A 305 -8.00 18.63 -37.95
C ALA A 305 -7.54 20.06 -37.63
N VAL A 306 -6.38 20.47 -38.14
CA VAL A 306 -6.08 21.89 -38.39
C VAL A 306 -5.51 22.01 -39.80
N LYS A 307 -6.28 22.73 -40.63
CA LYS A 307 -5.97 23.21 -41.99
C LYS A 307 -4.56 23.79 -42.09
N ARG A 308 -3.77 23.31 -43.06
CA ARG A 308 -3.02 24.15 -44.02
C ARG A 308 -2.91 23.41 -45.36
N SER A 309 -3.34 24.10 -46.41
CA SER A 309 -3.36 23.67 -47.83
C SER A 309 -2.03 24.00 -48.54
N PRO A 310 -1.88 23.75 -49.85
CA PRO A 310 -1.46 22.47 -50.45
C PRO A 310 -0.21 22.63 -51.33
N LEU A 311 0.47 21.54 -51.72
CA LEU A 311 1.24 21.49 -52.97
C LEU A 311 1.34 20.04 -53.47
N GLN A 312 1.23 19.91 -54.79
CA GLN A 312 0.87 18.74 -55.59
C GLN A 312 2.00 17.70 -55.79
N SER A 313 1.60 16.45 -56.08
CA SER A 313 2.06 15.57 -57.20
C SER A 313 1.95 14.09 -56.77
N THR A 314 0.89 13.37 -57.16
CA THR A 314 0.71 12.48 -58.34
C THR A 314 1.28 11.05 -58.26
N SER A 315 0.37 10.10 -58.56
CA SER A 315 0.55 8.72 -59.07
C SER A 315 0.96 7.65 -58.05
N ARG A 316 0.06 6.73 -57.67
CA ARG A 316 -0.45 5.51 -58.35
C ARG A 316 0.49 4.29 -58.28
N SER A 317 -0.08 3.23 -57.70
CA SER A 317 0.00 1.80 -58.06
C SER A 317 0.82 0.86 -57.17
N ASN A 318 0.07 -0.02 -56.50
CA ASN A 318 0.39 -1.42 -56.23
C ASN A 318 -0.35 -2.24 -57.33
N PRO A 319 -0.08 -3.55 -57.61
CA PRO A 319 0.34 -4.57 -56.64
C PRO A 319 1.28 -5.71 -57.14
N SER A 320 1.79 -6.49 -56.17
CA SER A 320 2.02 -7.96 -56.16
C SER A 320 2.82 -8.66 -57.29
N HIS A 321 3.93 -9.34 -56.95
CA HIS A 321 4.10 -10.82 -56.91
C HIS A 321 5.57 -11.29 -57.01
N LEU A 322 5.82 -12.54 -56.55
CA LEU A 322 6.97 -13.44 -56.78
C LEU A 322 8.23 -13.24 -55.92
N PHE A 323 9.00 -14.24 -55.50
CA PHE A 323 8.89 -15.69 -55.26
C PHE A 323 10.27 -16.09 -54.66
N THR A 324 10.29 -17.04 -53.74
CA THR A 324 11.32 -18.08 -53.48
C THR A 324 12.76 -17.89 -54.01
N LEU A 325 13.75 -17.99 -53.11
CA LEU A 325 14.88 -18.94 -53.24
C LEU A 325 15.77 -18.94 -51.99
N ALA A 326 15.79 -20.10 -51.31
CA ALA A 326 16.89 -20.53 -50.47
C ALA A 326 17.92 -21.26 -51.35
N ILE A 327 19.21 -21.16 -51.02
CA ILE A 327 20.16 -22.30 -50.88
C ILE A 327 21.61 -21.76 -50.69
N ALA A 328 22.30 -22.43 -49.77
CA ALA A 328 23.76 -22.58 -49.60
C ALA A 328 24.58 -21.44 -48.96
N ALA A 329 25.02 -21.68 -47.72
CA ALA A 329 26.46 -21.72 -47.37
C ALA A 329 26.68 -22.16 -45.90
N GLN A 330 27.57 -23.11 -45.71
CA GLN A 330 28.39 -23.31 -44.49
C GLN A 330 29.84 -23.54 -44.99
N PRO A 331 30.88 -23.48 -44.14
CA PRO A 331 31.10 -22.68 -42.91
C PRO A 331 32.54 -22.09 -42.85
N GLN A 332 32.80 -20.83 -42.47
CA GLN A 332 34.14 -20.40 -41.98
C GLN A 332 34.10 -19.18 -41.04
N ASP A 333 35.07 -19.19 -40.10
CA ASP A 333 35.61 -18.10 -39.26
C ASP A 333 34.90 -17.61 -37.99
N TYR A 334 35.07 -18.41 -36.94
CA TYR A 334 34.94 -18.04 -35.53
C TYR A 334 36.22 -17.35 -35.03
N ARG A 335 36.49 -16.09 -35.41
CA ARG A 335 37.55 -15.28 -34.73
C ARG A 335 37.48 -13.76 -34.89
N SER A 336 36.53 -13.19 -35.63
CA SER A 336 36.41 -11.72 -35.76
C SER A 336 35.32 -11.06 -34.90
N TYR A 337 34.52 -11.82 -34.16
CA TYR A 337 33.40 -11.29 -33.35
C TYR A 337 33.78 -10.88 -31.92
N SER A 338 35.05 -11.03 -31.51
CA SER A 338 35.50 -10.71 -30.15
C SER A 338 35.90 -9.24 -29.96
N ASN A 339 36.38 -8.56 -31.01
CA ASN A 339 36.92 -7.20 -30.85
C ASN A 339 35.85 -6.09 -30.90
N ASP A 340 34.72 -6.34 -31.57
CA ASP A 340 33.65 -5.34 -31.67
C ASP A 340 32.78 -5.28 -30.40
N TYR A 341 32.73 -6.35 -29.61
CA TYR A 341 32.04 -6.36 -28.32
C TYR A 341 32.77 -5.52 -27.27
N ASP A 342 34.10 -5.63 -27.19
CA ASP A 342 34.90 -4.90 -26.19
C ASP A 342 34.88 -3.38 -26.45
N ILE A 343 34.93 -2.95 -27.71
CA ILE A 343 34.86 -1.53 -28.10
C ILE A 343 33.45 -0.94 -27.85
N LEU A 344 32.38 -1.75 -28.02
CA LEU A 344 31.02 -1.30 -27.75
C LEU A 344 30.73 -1.21 -26.24
N THR A 345 31.24 -2.16 -25.45
CA THR A 345 31.11 -2.12 -23.99
C THR A 345 31.89 -0.99 -23.34
N ASP A 346 33.08 -0.66 -23.85
CA ASP A 346 33.86 0.47 -23.33
C ASP A 346 33.22 1.82 -23.68
N ASN A 347 32.67 1.98 -24.89
CA ASN A 347 31.95 3.19 -25.27
C ASN A 347 30.65 3.39 -24.46
N ILE A 348 29.90 2.31 -24.17
CA ILE A 348 28.71 2.36 -23.32
C ILE A 348 29.09 2.66 -21.86
N ALA A 349 30.16 2.06 -21.34
CA ALA A 349 30.66 2.32 -19.99
C ALA A 349 31.22 3.75 -19.84
N GLN A 350 31.79 4.33 -20.90
CA GLN A 350 32.29 5.71 -20.92
C GLN A 350 31.14 6.73 -21.08
N GLN A 351 30.09 6.38 -21.86
CA GLN A 351 28.87 7.17 -22.00
C GLN A 351 28.00 7.16 -20.72
N HIS A 352 27.98 6.06 -19.97
CA HIS A 352 27.36 5.99 -18.63
C HIS A 352 28.18 6.74 -17.56
N ARG A 353 29.52 6.68 -17.60
CA ARG A 353 30.40 7.47 -16.71
C ARG A 353 30.30 8.98 -16.95
N ASN A 354 29.98 9.42 -18.16
CA ASN A 354 29.76 10.84 -18.47
C ASN A 354 28.36 11.35 -18.07
N ARG A 355 27.36 10.47 -17.90
CA ARG A 355 26.00 10.87 -17.46
C ARG A 355 25.89 11.10 -15.95
N THR A 356 26.68 10.41 -15.12
CA THR A 356 26.69 10.58 -13.66
C THR A 356 27.35 11.90 -13.18
N MET A 357 28.08 12.57 -14.07
CA MET A 357 28.66 13.91 -13.85
C MET A 357 27.80 15.06 -14.43
N ALA A 358 26.64 14.77 -15.04
CA ALA A 358 25.76 15.82 -15.53
C ALA A 358 25.13 16.61 -14.36
N ARG A 359 25.05 17.94 -14.50
CA ARG A 359 24.33 18.79 -13.55
C ARG A 359 22.86 18.36 -13.50
N PRO A 360 22.21 18.37 -12.32
CA PRO A 360 20.79 18.05 -12.24
C PRO A 360 20.00 18.99 -13.16
N PRO A 361 19.01 18.48 -13.91
CA PRO A 361 18.25 19.28 -14.86
C PRO A 361 17.56 20.44 -14.14
N ILE A 362 17.57 21.62 -14.78
CA ILE A 362 17.05 22.86 -14.20
C ILE A 362 15.58 22.70 -13.75
N ALA A 363 14.78 21.97 -14.52
CA ALA A 363 13.38 21.66 -14.18
C ALA A 363 13.24 20.95 -12.83
N LEU A 364 14.14 20.02 -12.51
CA LEU A 364 14.13 19.32 -11.23
C LEU A 364 14.45 20.27 -10.07
N ILE A 365 15.46 21.12 -10.22
CA ILE A 365 15.85 22.13 -9.22
C ILE A 365 14.68 23.10 -8.98
N LEU A 366 14.09 23.63 -10.05
CA LEU A 366 12.95 24.55 -9.97
C LEU A 366 11.74 23.94 -9.26
N SER A 367 11.54 22.62 -9.37
CA SER A 367 10.45 21.95 -8.65
C SER A 367 10.62 21.98 -7.13
N TYR A 368 11.85 21.91 -6.61
CA TYR A 368 12.11 22.05 -5.16
C TYR A 368 12.14 23.51 -4.71
N VAL A 369 12.60 24.43 -5.57
CA VAL A 369 12.45 25.86 -5.31
C VAL A 369 10.96 26.20 -5.11
N LEU A 370 10.07 25.61 -5.91
CA LEU A 370 8.63 25.78 -5.74
C LEU A 370 8.13 25.24 -4.39
N ASP A 371 8.60 24.08 -3.93
CA ASP A 371 8.26 23.56 -2.60
C ASP A 371 8.62 24.58 -1.49
N TRP A 372 9.81 25.16 -1.56
CA TRP A 372 10.26 26.19 -0.62
C TRP A 372 9.44 27.47 -0.71
N LEU A 373 9.09 27.92 -1.92
CA LEU A 373 8.21 29.07 -2.12
C LEU A 373 6.84 28.83 -1.47
N VAL A 374 6.26 27.65 -1.64
CA VAL A 374 4.98 27.29 -1.01
C VAL A 374 5.09 27.35 0.52
N ILE A 375 6.15 26.79 1.10
CA ILE A 375 6.36 26.82 2.56
C ILE A 375 6.52 28.26 3.07
N ILE A 376 7.30 29.08 2.36
CA ILE A 376 7.51 30.49 2.71
C ILE A 376 6.21 31.27 2.60
N VAL A 377 5.40 31.04 1.57
CA VAL A 377 4.08 31.68 1.41
C VAL A 377 3.14 31.31 2.57
N ILE A 378 3.09 30.03 2.96
CA ILE A 378 2.29 29.59 4.12
C ILE A 378 2.75 30.32 5.40
N ALA A 379 4.06 30.38 5.64
CA ALA A 379 4.62 31.07 6.80
C ALA A 379 4.37 32.59 6.77
N ALA A 380 4.47 33.22 5.60
CA ALA A 380 4.21 34.64 5.41
C ALA A 380 2.74 34.98 5.66
N ILE A 381 1.81 34.18 5.13
CA ILE A 381 0.37 34.34 5.39
C ILE A 381 0.09 34.19 6.89
N ALA A 382 0.68 33.17 7.53
CA ALA A 382 0.54 32.96 8.96
C ALA A 382 1.09 34.15 9.79
N GLY A 383 2.21 34.74 9.39
CA GLY A 383 2.75 35.95 10.00
C GLY A 383 1.82 37.16 9.80
N GLY A 384 1.24 37.30 8.61
CA GLY A 384 0.26 38.33 8.29
C GLY A 384 -1.00 38.26 9.17
N LEU A 385 -1.45 37.04 9.50
CA LEU A 385 -2.57 36.83 10.42
C LEU A 385 -2.31 37.41 11.81
N ASN A 386 -1.07 37.56 12.25
CA ASN A 386 -0.76 38.17 13.55
C ASN A 386 -1.18 39.65 13.63
N PHE A 387 -1.31 40.35 12.50
CA PHE A 387 -1.75 41.74 12.42
C PHE A 387 -3.26 41.90 12.26
N VAL A 388 -3.98 40.81 12.00
CA VAL A 388 -5.44 40.83 11.87
C VAL A 388 -6.06 40.90 13.26
N LYS A 389 -6.99 41.85 13.47
CA LYS A 389 -7.73 41.98 14.72
C LYS A 389 -8.50 40.67 15.01
N PRO A 390 -8.32 40.04 16.19
CA PRO A 390 -9.06 38.83 16.52
C PRO A 390 -10.54 39.14 16.77
N ASN A 391 -11.39 38.11 16.67
CA ASN A 391 -12.76 38.21 17.16
C ASN A 391 -12.74 38.47 18.68
N HIS A 392 -13.66 39.30 19.18
CA HIS A 392 -13.79 39.58 20.60
C HIS A 392 -15.06 38.91 21.11
N ARG A 393 -14.92 37.73 21.72
CA ARG A 393 -16.06 37.00 22.27
C ARG A 393 -16.57 37.72 23.54
N PRO A 394 -17.88 37.92 23.70
CA PRO A 394 -18.44 38.41 24.95
C PRO A 394 -18.05 37.51 26.13
N PHE A 395 -17.81 38.11 27.29
CA PHE A 395 -17.34 37.43 28.51
C PHE A 395 -18.08 37.97 29.74
N SER A 396 -18.03 37.25 30.86
CA SER A 396 -18.58 37.72 32.14
C SER A 396 -17.49 38.24 33.05
N LEU A 397 -17.75 39.31 33.79
CA LEU A 397 -16.81 39.89 34.76
C LEU A 397 -16.61 39.01 36.01
N LEU A 398 -17.53 38.06 36.25
CA LEU A 398 -17.46 37.13 37.38
C LEU A 398 -16.85 35.77 37.02
N ASP A 399 -16.42 35.60 35.76
CA ASP A 399 -15.81 34.35 35.32
C ASP A 399 -14.41 34.19 35.95
N LEU A 400 -14.32 33.26 36.90
CA LEU A 400 -13.09 32.94 37.63
C LEU A 400 -12.03 32.32 36.72
N ASP A 401 -12.41 31.73 35.60
CA ASP A 401 -11.48 31.11 34.68
C ASP A 401 -10.63 32.15 33.93
N ILE A 402 -11.08 33.41 33.89
CA ILE A 402 -10.40 34.53 33.21
C ILE A 402 -9.90 35.64 34.17
N SER A 403 -9.96 35.38 35.48
CA SER A 403 -9.61 36.34 36.54
C SER A 403 -8.21 36.15 37.13
N TYR A 404 -7.34 35.38 36.49
CA TYR A 404 -5.97 35.17 36.98
C TYR A 404 -5.11 36.44 36.78
N PRO A 405 -4.06 36.63 37.61
CA PRO A 405 -3.18 37.79 37.49
C PRO A 405 -2.35 37.73 36.20
N TYR A 406 -2.15 38.89 35.58
CA TYR A 406 -1.23 39.04 34.46
C TYR A 406 0.22 38.99 34.95
N ILE A 407 0.96 37.96 34.53
CA ILE A 407 2.38 37.73 34.86
C ILE A 407 3.20 37.64 33.57
N GLY A 408 4.48 38.01 33.61
CA GLY A 408 5.34 38.02 32.42
C GLY A 408 5.65 36.62 31.87
N GLU A 409 5.93 36.53 30.56
CA GLU A 409 6.28 35.28 29.89
C GLU A 409 7.69 34.79 30.26
N THR A 410 7.82 33.53 30.68
CA THR A 410 9.16 32.92 30.88
C THR A 410 9.84 32.61 29.55
N ILE A 411 9.06 32.13 28.58
CA ILE A 411 9.54 31.78 27.24
C ILE A 411 8.92 32.78 26.27
N SER A 412 9.76 33.63 25.69
CA SER A 412 9.34 34.59 24.67
C SER A 412 9.14 33.90 23.32
N THR A 413 8.40 34.56 22.43
CA THR A 413 8.22 34.10 21.04
C THR A 413 9.56 33.98 20.29
N GLY A 414 10.53 34.85 20.57
CA GLY A 414 11.87 34.77 19.98
C GLY A 414 12.65 33.55 20.48
N THR A 415 12.62 33.30 21.79
CA THR A 415 13.22 32.10 22.40
C THR A 415 12.59 30.82 21.84
N LEU A 416 11.26 30.81 21.67
CA LEU A 416 10.54 29.70 21.07
C LEU A 416 11.03 29.41 19.64
N ALA A 417 11.20 30.43 18.80
CA ALA A 417 11.71 30.27 17.44
C ALA A 417 13.15 29.73 17.40
N VAL A 418 14.00 30.23 18.30
CA VAL A 418 15.38 29.72 18.43
C VAL A 418 15.36 28.23 18.82
N VAL A 419 14.61 27.86 19.86
CA VAL A 419 14.60 26.50 20.41
C VAL A 419 13.89 25.51 19.50
N SER A 420 12.82 25.92 18.80
CA SER A 420 11.94 24.99 18.07
C SER A 420 12.14 25.01 16.55
N LEU A 421 12.91 25.96 16.00
CA LEU A 421 13.20 26.02 14.57
C LEU A 421 14.72 26.07 14.30
N ILE A 422 15.42 27.06 14.87
CA ILE A 422 16.84 27.28 14.56
C ILE A 422 17.72 26.17 15.14
N ALA A 423 17.57 25.85 16.43
CA ALA A 423 18.35 24.79 17.06
C ALA A 423 18.11 23.42 16.40
N PRO A 424 16.85 23.01 16.10
CA PRO A 424 16.59 21.81 15.30
C PRO A 424 17.25 21.82 13.92
N ALA A 425 17.20 22.93 13.19
CA ALA A 425 17.84 23.05 11.89
C ALA A 425 19.37 22.86 11.96
N ILE A 426 20.02 23.43 12.99
CA ILE A 426 21.44 23.26 13.27
C ILE A 426 21.76 21.81 13.66
N ILE A 427 20.95 21.20 14.53
CA ILE A 427 21.14 19.81 14.93
C ILE A 427 21.02 18.87 13.72
N ILE A 428 20.03 19.09 12.85
CA ILE A 428 19.88 18.35 11.59
C ILE A 428 21.14 18.51 10.72
N LEU A 429 21.66 19.73 10.57
CA LEU A 429 22.89 19.98 9.82
C LEU A 429 24.08 19.19 10.37
N ILE A 430 24.28 19.22 11.70
CA ILE A 430 25.39 18.52 12.36
C ILE A 430 25.23 17.00 12.21
N VAL A 431 24.03 16.47 12.43
CA VAL A 431 23.75 15.03 12.35
C VAL A 431 23.92 14.51 10.93
N VAL A 432 23.40 15.21 9.91
CA VAL A 432 23.61 14.84 8.50
C VAL A 432 25.09 14.97 8.12
N GLY A 433 25.75 16.05 8.56
CA GLY A 433 27.17 16.28 8.33
C GLY A 433 28.06 15.17 8.89
N ALA A 434 27.75 14.66 10.08
CA ALA A 434 28.55 13.65 10.78
C ALA A 434 28.18 12.21 10.43
N LEU A 435 26.89 11.89 10.24
CA LEU A 435 26.40 10.50 10.17
C LEU A 435 26.03 10.03 8.76
N VAL A 436 25.92 10.94 7.79
CA VAL A 436 25.60 10.62 6.38
C VAL A 436 26.82 10.85 5.49
N PRO A 437 27.22 9.93 4.59
CA PRO A 437 26.69 8.58 4.43
C PRO A 437 27.15 7.64 5.56
N GLY A 438 26.33 6.66 5.90
CA GLY A 438 26.66 5.69 6.94
C GLY A 438 27.93 4.88 6.60
N PRO A 439 28.64 4.29 7.58
CA PRO A 439 29.95 3.66 7.39
C PRO A 439 29.98 2.52 6.36
N ARG A 440 28.84 1.87 6.08
CA ARG A 440 28.72 0.81 5.08
C ARG A 440 28.67 1.38 3.66
N VAL A 441 27.94 2.49 3.47
CA VAL A 441 27.73 3.16 2.18
C VAL A 441 28.93 4.03 1.81
N SER A 442 29.66 4.58 2.78
CA SER A 442 30.85 5.40 2.51
C SER A 442 32.02 4.65 1.87
N ARG A 443 32.05 3.31 1.94
CA ARG A 443 33.13 2.49 1.39
C ARG A 443 33.04 2.30 -0.13
N THR A 444 31.86 2.52 -0.71
CA THR A 444 31.58 2.28 -2.13
C THR A 444 31.37 3.57 -2.94
N LEU A 445 31.19 4.72 -2.29
CA LEU A 445 30.86 5.99 -2.94
C LEU A 445 32.06 6.92 -3.17
N SER A 446 32.04 7.66 -4.28
CA SER A 446 32.96 8.78 -4.50
C SER A 446 32.66 9.97 -3.57
N ARG A 447 33.66 10.83 -3.32
CA ARG A 447 33.49 12.06 -2.51
C ARG A 447 32.38 12.98 -3.02
N GLY A 448 32.19 13.05 -4.34
CA GLY A 448 31.13 13.84 -4.98
C GLY A 448 29.72 13.27 -4.74
N GLN A 449 29.55 11.96 -4.82
CA GLN A 449 28.27 11.29 -4.53
C GLN A 449 27.92 11.40 -3.04
N ALA A 450 28.89 11.20 -2.15
CA ALA A 450 28.69 11.37 -0.72
C ALA A 450 28.24 12.80 -0.36
N PHE A 451 28.81 13.82 -1.02
CA PHE A 451 28.39 15.21 -0.85
C PHE A 451 26.95 15.45 -1.34
N ARG A 452 26.57 14.89 -2.50
CA ARG A 452 25.20 14.99 -3.02
C ARG A 452 24.18 14.35 -2.08
N LEU A 453 24.48 13.19 -1.49
CA LEU A 453 23.61 12.54 -0.51
C LEU A 453 23.45 13.37 0.77
N LYS A 454 24.54 13.94 1.30
CA LYS A 454 24.46 14.86 2.45
C LYS A 454 23.57 16.06 2.13
N LEU A 455 23.74 16.68 0.96
CA LEU A 455 22.95 17.82 0.54
C LEU A 455 21.46 17.47 0.38
N TRP A 456 21.17 16.27 -0.14
CA TRP A 456 19.82 15.76 -0.30
C TRP A 456 19.12 15.53 1.05
N GLU A 457 19.78 14.81 1.95
CA GLU A 457 19.27 14.56 3.31
C GLU A 457 19.08 15.86 4.10
N PHE A 458 19.97 16.82 3.89
CA PHE A 458 19.85 18.15 4.47
C PHE A 458 18.62 18.90 3.94
N GLU A 459 18.41 18.95 2.63
CA GLU A 459 17.24 19.60 2.02
C GLU A 459 15.93 18.99 2.53
N LYS A 460 15.83 17.67 2.61
CA LYS A 460 14.62 16.98 3.11
C LYS A 460 14.40 17.19 4.60
N GLY A 461 15.47 17.15 5.38
CA GLY A 461 15.43 17.44 6.82
C GLY A 461 14.88 18.85 7.09
N TRP A 462 15.39 19.86 6.38
CA TRP A 462 14.99 21.25 6.54
C TRP A 462 13.61 21.55 5.96
N ALA A 463 13.29 21.03 4.77
CA ALA A 463 11.99 21.23 4.14
C ALA A 463 10.86 20.65 5.01
N GLY A 464 11.06 19.46 5.60
CA GLY A 464 10.08 18.88 6.51
C GLY A 464 9.94 19.64 7.82
N LEU A 465 11.03 20.13 8.42
CA LEU A 465 10.97 20.97 9.62
C LEU A 465 10.21 22.28 9.34
N ALA A 466 10.55 22.94 8.23
CA ALA A 466 9.93 24.19 7.83
C ALA A 466 8.45 24.01 7.52
N LEU A 467 8.07 22.93 6.82
CA LEU A 467 6.68 22.59 6.54
C LEU A 467 5.90 22.33 7.84
N ALA A 468 6.44 21.52 8.76
CA ALA A 468 5.78 21.20 10.03
C ALA A 468 5.43 22.46 10.84
N VAL A 469 6.41 23.36 10.97
CA VAL A 469 6.30 24.60 11.74
C VAL A 469 5.41 25.62 11.02
N ALA A 470 5.57 25.81 9.71
CA ALA A 470 4.77 26.74 8.93
C ALA A 470 3.28 26.37 8.93
N THR A 471 2.95 25.08 8.75
CA THR A 471 1.55 24.61 8.80
C THR A 471 0.96 24.75 10.21
N ALA A 472 1.69 24.41 11.26
CA ALA A 472 1.22 24.60 12.64
C ALA A 472 0.97 26.09 12.95
N PHE A 473 1.88 26.96 12.51
CA PHE A 473 1.77 28.40 12.70
C PHE A 473 0.54 28.95 11.96
N PHE A 474 0.31 28.54 10.71
CA PHE A 474 -0.87 28.93 9.93
C PHE A 474 -2.18 28.53 10.60
N ILE A 475 -2.33 27.25 10.97
CA ILE A 475 -3.56 26.73 11.60
C ILE A 475 -3.84 27.46 12.92
N THR A 476 -2.81 27.68 13.74
CA THR A 476 -2.99 28.29 15.05
C THR A 476 -3.28 29.78 15.00
N GLN A 477 -2.62 30.55 14.13
CA GLN A 477 -2.93 31.98 13.96
C GLN A 477 -4.33 32.18 13.38
N GLY A 478 -4.71 31.39 12.37
CA GLY A 478 -6.06 31.43 11.81
C GLY A 478 -7.13 31.13 12.86
N SER A 479 -6.91 30.07 13.65
CA SER A 479 -7.84 29.68 14.72
C SER A 479 -7.92 30.73 15.84
N LYS A 480 -6.80 31.30 16.28
CA LYS A 480 -6.77 32.35 17.31
C LYS A 480 -7.63 33.56 16.93
N ASN A 481 -7.49 34.03 15.69
CA ASN A 481 -8.26 35.16 15.21
C ASN A 481 -9.74 34.82 15.01
N LEU A 482 -10.03 33.60 14.55
CA LEU A 482 -11.39 33.13 14.32
C LEU A 482 -12.18 32.95 15.63
N PHE A 483 -11.60 32.31 16.64
CA PHE A 483 -12.31 31.99 17.87
C PHE A 483 -12.37 33.15 18.86
N GLY A 484 -11.32 33.96 18.97
CA GLY A 484 -11.38 35.15 19.81
C GLY A 484 -11.62 34.87 21.29
N LYS A 485 -11.12 33.74 21.79
CA LYS A 485 -11.37 33.27 23.16
C LYS A 485 -10.50 34.06 24.16
N PRO A 486 -11.09 34.62 25.24
CA PRO A 486 -10.34 35.23 26.33
C PRO A 486 -9.33 34.26 26.97
N ARG A 487 -8.19 34.79 27.39
CA ARG A 487 -7.17 34.06 28.17
C ARG A 487 -7.52 33.98 29.66
N PRO A 488 -6.91 33.05 30.42
CA PRO A 488 -7.11 32.99 31.85
C PRO A 488 -6.70 34.26 32.61
N ASP A 489 -5.74 35.02 32.08
CA ASP A 489 -5.26 36.30 32.61
C ASP A 489 -5.97 37.53 32.01
N PHE A 490 -7.09 37.33 31.31
CA PHE A 490 -7.70 38.38 30.50
C PHE A 490 -8.20 39.57 31.30
N LEU A 491 -8.86 39.37 32.45
CA LEU A 491 -9.37 40.50 33.26
C LEU A 491 -8.23 41.36 33.81
N GLY A 492 -7.08 40.75 34.13
CA GLY A 492 -5.86 41.47 34.52
C GLY A 492 -5.30 42.36 33.40
N ARG A 493 -5.47 41.97 32.13
CA ARG A 493 -5.09 42.76 30.95
C ARG A 493 -6.11 43.83 30.59
N CYS A 494 -7.39 43.48 30.65
CA CYS A 494 -8.53 44.30 30.26
C CYS A 494 -8.72 45.51 31.19
N GLN A 495 -8.54 45.32 32.51
CA GLN A 495 -8.81 46.33 33.54
C GLN A 495 -10.21 46.97 33.34
N PRO A 496 -11.30 46.20 33.56
CA PRO A 496 -12.64 46.63 33.20
C PRO A 496 -13.10 47.83 34.03
N ASP A 497 -13.78 48.78 33.39
CA ASP A 497 -14.46 49.88 34.07
C ASP A 497 -15.73 49.38 34.78
N LEU A 498 -15.64 49.21 36.09
CA LEU A 498 -16.76 48.75 36.93
C LEU A 498 -17.83 49.82 37.14
N THR A 499 -17.58 51.08 36.77
CA THR A 499 -18.53 52.18 36.93
C THR A 499 -19.57 52.24 35.81
N ASN A 500 -19.27 51.65 34.64
CA ASN A 500 -20.11 51.75 33.44
C ASN A 500 -20.45 50.39 32.81
N ILE A 501 -20.79 49.39 33.62
CA ILE A 501 -21.09 48.02 33.14
C ILE A 501 -22.31 48.00 32.19
N ALA A 502 -23.35 48.78 32.50
CA ALA A 502 -24.62 48.77 31.77
C ALA A 502 -24.49 49.14 30.28
N ALA A 503 -23.54 50.01 29.92
CA ALA A 503 -23.32 50.43 28.53
C ALA A 503 -22.71 49.32 27.65
N HIS A 504 -22.14 48.27 28.25
CA HIS A 504 -21.38 47.24 27.53
C HIS A 504 -22.03 45.85 27.55
N VAL A 505 -23.25 45.70 28.08
CA VAL A 505 -23.95 44.42 28.18
C VAL A 505 -24.38 43.88 26.81
N VAL A 506 -24.20 42.57 26.58
CA VAL A 506 -24.56 41.86 25.35
C VAL A 506 -25.28 40.55 25.67
N GLY A 507 -26.50 40.37 25.13
CA GLY A 507 -27.29 39.14 25.29
C GLY A 507 -28.03 39.07 26.63
N GLY A 508 -29.36 39.05 26.58
CA GLY A 508 -30.21 38.97 27.77
C GLY A 508 -31.51 38.20 27.50
N LEU A 509 -31.65 37.03 28.14
CA LEU A 509 -32.93 36.33 28.29
C LEU A 509 -33.41 36.52 29.73
N GLY A 510 -34.17 37.60 29.97
CA GLY A 510 -34.81 37.88 31.27
C GLY A 510 -33.84 38.46 32.32
N GLN A 511 -34.24 39.58 32.91
CA GLN A 511 -33.45 40.39 33.84
C GLN A 511 -33.33 39.80 35.26
N ASP A 512 -32.34 40.36 35.96
CA ASP A 512 -32.13 40.50 37.42
C ASP A 512 -31.83 39.28 38.29
N ILE A 513 -30.53 38.96 38.35
CA ILE A 513 -29.92 38.41 39.57
C ILE A 513 -28.78 39.33 40.08
N SER A 514 -28.06 40.07 39.19
CA SER A 514 -27.25 41.27 39.50
C SER A 514 -26.54 41.80 38.22
N SER A 515 -26.22 43.11 38.16
CA SER A 515 -25.49 43.74 37.03
C SER A 515 -24.13 43.09 36.73
N ARG A 516 -23.56 42.37 37.70
CA ARG A 516 -22.27 41.67 37.57
C ARG A 516 -22.37 40.31 36.86
N TRP A 517 -23.56 39.71 36.76
CA TRP A 517 -23.78 38.41 36.11
C TRP A 517 -24.09 38.51 34.61
N THR A 518 -23.86 39.69 34.03
CA THR A 518 -24.13 39.97 32.62
C THR A 518 -22.92 39.63 31.74
N LEU A 519 -23.18 39.26 30.49
CA LEU A 519 -22.16 39.17 29.46
C LEU A 519 -21.87 40.58 28.95
N VAL A 520 -20.60 40.95 28.84
CA VAL A 520 -20.15 42.27 28.36
C VAL A 520 -19.28 42.14 27.12
N ASN A 521 -19.27 43.18 26.29
CA ASN A 521 -18.33 43.31 25.18
C ASN A 521 -16.97 43.86 25.64
N SER A 522 -15.96 43.73 24.78
CA SER A 522 -14.59 44.19 25.04
C SER A 522 -14.44 45.71 25.23
N GLY A 523 -15.48 46.51 24.94
CA GLY A 523 -15.44 47.96 25.07
C GLY A 523 -15.37 48.45 26.52
N ILE A 524 -15.63 47.57 27.50
CA ILE A 524 -15.50 47.86 28.94
C ILE A 524 -14.04 47.96 29.41
N CYS A 525 -13.08 47.48 28.62
CA CYS A 525 -11.67 47.45 29.00
C CYS A 525 -11.05 48.84 28.93
N THR A 526 -10.37 49.28 29.99
CA THR A 526 -9.72 50.61 30.06
C THR A 526 -8.28 50.61 29.55
N GLN A 527 -7.73 49.44 29.23
CA GLN A 527 -6.37 49.27 28.71
C GLN A 527 -6.12 50.11 27.44
N ALA A 528 -5.13 51.00 27.49
CA ALA A 528 -4.77 51.88 26.37
C ALA A 528 -4.03 51.13 25.24
N ASP A 529 -3.31 50.05 25.56
CA ASP A 529 -2.62 49.24 24.56
C ASP A 529 -3.54 48.20 23.93
N THR A 530 -3.97 48.49 22.70
CA THR A 530 -4.80 47.57 21.90
C THR A 530 -4.11 46.25 21.57
N ALA A 531 -2.78 46.19 21.54
CA ALA A 531 -2.04 44.94 21.28
C ALA A 531 -2.14 43.99 22.49
N VAL A 532 -2.03 44.52 23.71
CA VAL A 532 -2.21 43.76 24.95
C VAL A 532 -3.63 43.22 25.06
N LEU A 533 -4.62 44.06 24.70
CA LEU A 533 -6.03 43.66 24.69
C LEU A 533 -6.32 42.59 23.64
N ASN A 534 -5.84 42.77 22.40
CA ASN A 534 -6.03 41.80 21.31
C ASN A 534 -5.33 40.46 21.63
N ASP A 535 -4.13 40.48 22.23
CA ASP A 535 -3.47 39.26 22.67
C ASP A 535 -4.29 38.53 23.75
N GLY A 536 -4.98 39.27 24.62
CA GLY A 536 -5.92 38.74 25.61
C GLY A 536 -7.05 37.88 25.02
N PHE A 537 -7.44 38.10 23.76
CA PHE A 537 -8.46 37.31 23.04
C PHE A 537 -7.88 36.18 22.16
N ARG A 538 -6.56 35.94 22.21
CA ARG A 538 -5.89 34.91 21.40
C ARG A 538 -5.53 33.66 22.21
N SER A 539 -6.48 33.19 23.03
CA SER A 539 -6.27 32.03 23.91
C SER A 539 -6.31 30.70 23.16
N PHE A 540 -7.29 30.44 22.28
CA PHE A 540 -7.44 29.12 21.65
C PHE A 540 -7.02 29.11 20.17
N PRO A 541 -6.20 28.13 19.74
CA PRO A 541 -5.37 27.18 20.50
C PRO A 541 -4.01 27.79 20.90
N SER A 542 -3.25 27.13 21.79
CA SER A 542 -1.94 27.62 22.24
C SER A 542 -0.88 27.59 21.14
N GLY A 543 -0.40 28.76 20.72
CA GLY A 543 0.62 28.91 19.69
C GLY A 543 2.03 28.45 20.12
N HIS A 544 2.40 28.67 21.39
CA HIS A 544 3.67 28.18 21.93
C HIS A 544 3.70 26.65 21.98
N SER A 545 2.57 26.03 22.32
CA SER A 545 2.44 24.57 22.34
C SER A 545 2.46 23.97 20.93
N SER A 546 1.68 24.52 19.99
CA SER A 546 1.69 24.00 18.62
C SER A 546 3.04 24.13 17.93
N PHE A 547 3.71 25.27 18.07
CA PHE A 547 4.98 25.55 17.41
C PHE A 547 6.13 24.71 18.01
N SER A 548 6.18 24.58 19.35
CA SER A 548 7.18 23.74 20.02
C SER A 548 7.00 22.27 19.67
N TRP A 549 5.78 21.74 19.74
CA TRP A 549 5.50 20.36 19.34
C TRP A 549 5.77 20.13 17.86
N ALA A 550 5.45 21.07 16.96
CA ALA A 550 5.75 20.92 15.54
C ALA A 550 7.26 20.76 15.26
N GLY A 551 8.08 21.63 15.82
CA GLY A 551 9.52 21.65 15.55
C GLY A 551 10.33 20.61 16.32
N LEU A 552 10.07 20.49 17.63
CA LEU A 552 10.83 19.59 18.51
C LEU A 552 10.41 18.13 18.34
N LEU A 553 9.12 17.84 18.08
CA LEU A 553 8.72 16.48 17.75
C LEU A 553 9.25 16.09 16.37
N TYR A 554 9.23 16.98 15.39
CA TYR A 554 9.85 16.69 14.08
C TYR A 554 11.34 16.36 14.24
N LEU A 555 12.07 17.14 15.03
CA LEU A 555 13.47 16.83 15.36
C LEU A 555 13.61 15.47 16.03
N SER A 556 12.72 15.15 16.97
CA SER A 556 12.73 13.85 17.66
C SER A 556 12.51 12.70 16.68
N LEU A 557 11.53 12.83 15.77
CA LEU A 557 11.27 11.85 14.71
C LEU A 557 12.46 11.73 13.75
N PHE A 558 13.09 12.85 13.40
CA PHE A 558 14.31 12.88 12.59
C PHE A 558 15.47 12.15 13.27
N LEU A 559 15.76 12.44 14.54
CA LEU A 559 16.80 11.76 15.31
C LEU A 559 16.49 10.27 15.48
N CYS A 560 15.24 9.92 15.75
CA CYS A 560 14.79 8.53 15.81
C CYS A 560 15.06 7.81 14.48
N SER A 561 14.84 8.47 13.34
CA SER A 561 15.16 7.89 12.03
C SER A 561 16.66 7.63 11.87
N LYS A 562 17.52 8.60 12.22
CA LYS A 562 18.98 8.49 12.03
C LYS A 562 19.64 7.51 13.00
N PHE A 563 19.13 7.42 14.22
CA PHE A 563 19.62 6.49 15.24
C PHE A 563 18.92 5.12 15.22
N SER A 564 18.01 4.89 14.27
CA SER A 564 17.22 3.65 14.17
C SER A 564 16.47 3.32 15.47
N ILE A 565 15.92 4.36 16.11
CA ILE A 565 15.09 4.23 17.32
C ILE A 565 13.64 4.04 16.87
N ALA A 566 13.12 2.84 17.08
CA ALA A 566 11.71 2.48 16.87
C ALA A 566 11.15 1.89 18.17
N ILE A 567 9.90 2.23 18.51
CA ILE A 567 9.20 1.70 19.70
C ILE A 567 7.84 1.12 19.24
N PRO A 568 7.58 -0.19 19.40
CA PRO A 568 8.54 -1.20 19.84
C PRO A 568 9.71 -1.34 18.85
N TYR A 569 10.91 -1.62 19.35
CA TYR A 569 12.05 -1.93 18.49
C TYR A 569 11.77 -3.28 17.86
N LEU A 570 11.35 -3.24 16.61
CA LEU A 570 11.28 -4.42 15.77
C LEU A 570 12.56 -4.42 14.98
N PRO A 571 13.46 -5.40 15.19
CA PRO A 571 14.60 -5.52 14.31
C PRO A 571 14.08 -5.55 12.87
N LEU A 572 14.85 -4.95 11.96
CA LEU A 572 14.82 -5.42 10.59
C LEU A 572 15.14 -6.91 10.69
N GLN A 573 14.10 -7.75 10.77
CA GLN A 573 14.23 -9.15 10.38
C GLN A 573 15.02 -9.06 9.09
N PRO A 574 16.21 -9.69 9.00
CA PRO A 574 16.93 -9.72 7.76
C PRO A 574 15.91 -10.12 6.74
N THR A 575 15.65 -9.22 5.81
CA THR A 575 14.88 -9.61 4.66
C THR A 575 15.75 -10.63 3.95
N THR A 576 15.58 -11.91 4.24
CA THR A 576 15.20 -12.78 3.13
C THR A 576 13.77 -12.37 2.76
N ALA A 577 13.53 -11.12 2.34
CA ALA A 577 12.27 -10.36 2.23
C ALA A 577 10.97 -10.93 2.88
N ASP A 578 11.04 -11.54 4.08
CA ASP A 578 9.96 -12.30 4.72
C ASP A 578 9.33 -11.61 5.94
N SER A 579 9.80 -10.43 6.35
CA SER A 579 9.34 -9.76 7.56
C SER A 579 8.15 -8.85 7.46
N ILE A 580 7.88 -8.33 6.25
CA ILE A 580 6.80 -7.37 6.07
C ILE A 580 5.43 -8.06 6.30
N THR A 581 5.40 -9.39 6.38
CA THR A 581 4.21 -10.22 6.55
C THR A 581 3.78 -10.42 8.00
N ARG A 582 4.68 -10.28 8.99
CA ARG A 582 4.33 -10.68 10.38
C ARG A 582 3.68 -9.60 11.24
N GLN A 583 3.87 -8.32 10.92
CA GLN A 583 3.28 -7.21 11.70
C GLN A 583 1.89 -6.75 11.20
N ARG A 584 1.09 -7.67 10.66
CA ARG A 584 -0.37 -7.49 10.54
C ARG A 584 -1.16 -8.38 11.49
N ASN A 585 -0.49 -9.31 12.17
CA ASN A 585 -1.06 -10.16 13.20
C ASN A 585 -0.47 -9.71 14.54
N GLU A 586 -1.28 -9.64 15.57
CA GLU A 586 -0.95 -9.23 16.96
C GLU A 586 -1.20 -7.75 17.29
N HIS A 587 -2.47 -7.37 17.22
CA HIS A 587 -3.13 -6.93 18.45
C HIS A 587 -3.44 -8.19 19.28
N GLU A 588 -2.61 -8.49 20.28
CA GLU A 588 -2.82 -9.52 21.33
C GLU A 588 -3.77 -8.97 22.43
N LEU A 589 -4.85 -9.70 22.78
CA LEU A 589 -5.04 -10.52 24.01
C LEU A 589 -5.15 -9.67 25.31
N LEU A 590 -6.22 -9.66 26.13
CA LEU A 590 -6.97 -10.72 26.87
C LEU A 590 -8.11 -10.03 27.70
N PRO A 591 -9.10 -10.69 28.39
CA PRO A 591 -8.96 -11.86 29.30
C PRO A 591 -10.10 -12.91 29.15
N LEU A 592 -10.14 -14.15 29.67
CA LEU A 592 -9.82 -14.75 30.98
C LEU A 592 -9.83 -16.30 30.86
N HIS A 593 -9.15 -16.94 31.82
CA HIS A 593 -9.32 -18.29 32.40
C HIS A 593 -8.79 -19.56 31.71
N GLN A 594 -7.64 -19.97 32.25
CA GLN A 594 -7.26 -21.31 32.73
C GLN A 594 -8.41 -22.32 32.98
N ASN A 595 -8.19 -23.56 32.54
CA ASN A 595 -8.22 -24.77 33.38
C ASN A 595 -7.42 -25.89 32.65
N ARG A 596 -6.27 -26.35 33.17
CA ARG A 596 -6.07 -27.40 34.20
C ARG A 596 -6.61 -28.78 33.78
N GLY A 597 -5.68 -29.73 33.61
CA GLY A 597 -5.96 -31.16 33.39
C GLY A 597 -4.68 -31.95 33.14
N VAL A 598 -3.88 -32.12 34.19
CA VAL A 598 -2.74 -33.05 34.28
C VAL A 598 -3.28 -34.45 34.60
N SER A 599 -2.67 -35.49 34.00
CA SER A 599 -2.51 -36.90 34.46
C SER A 599 -2.46 -37.83 33.23
N GLY A 600 -1.58 -38.82 33.06
CA GLY A 600 -0.51 -39.36 33.91
C GLY A 600 0.26 -40.48 33.19
N ASP A 601 1.50 -40.67 33.63
CA ASP A 601 2.34 -41.87 33.78
C ASP A 601 2.48 -43.02 32.76
N SER A 602 3.77 -43.35 32.53
CA SER A 602 4.47 -44.64 32.77
C SER A 602 5.31 -45.23 31.62
N ASN A 603 6.61 -44.88 31.63
CA ASN A 603 7.76 -45.79 31.85
C ASN A 603 7.69 -47.26 31.36
N ILE A 604 8.59 -47.66 30.43
CA ILE A 604 9.71 -48.64 30.60
C ILE A 604 10.12 -49.45 29.32
N HIS A 605 11.46 -49.53 29.17
CA HIS A 605 12.37 -50.50 28.51
C HIS A 605 12.72 -50.48 27.00
N ASP A 606 14.01 -50.20 26.79
CA ASP A 606 14.89 -50.54 25.65
C ASP A 606 15.00 -52.05 25.39
N ASN A 607 14.97 -52.49 24.12
CA ASN A 607 16.21 -52.85 23.39
C ASN A 607 15.99 -53.34 21.95
N THR A 608 16.86 -52.83 21.06
CA THR A 608 17.41 -53.40 19.82
C THR A 608 16.50 -53.65 18.59
N GLY A 609 16.77 -52.85 17.53
CA GLY A 609 16.55 -53.24 16.13
C GLY A 609 15.79 -52.19 15.28
N GLU A 610 16.52 -51.44 14.46
CA GLU A 610 16.05 -50.75 13.24
C GLU A 610 14.70 -49.99 13.27
N ALA A 611 14.75 -48.68 13.55
CA ALA A 611 13.99 -47.61 12.86
C ALA A 611 14.07 -46.28 13.63
N ALA A 612 14.25 -45.19 12.88
CA ALA A 612 13.82 -43.81 13.18
C ALA A 612 14.24 -43.14 14.51
N LEU A 613 15.21 -42.21 14.45
CA LEU A 613 15.26 -40.98 15.28
C LEU A 613 15.94 -39.87 14.47
N VAL A 614 15.18 -39.04 13.75
CA VAL A 614 14.67 -37.74 14.28
C VAL A 614 15.82 -36.86 14.79
N GLY A 615 16.63 -36.36 13.86
CA GLY A 615 17.40 -35.14 14.09
C GLY A 615 16.44 -33.95 14.09
N LYS A 616 15.99 -33.53 15.28
CA LYS A 616 15.33 -32.26 15.54
C LYS A 616 16.08 -31.12 14.83
N GLN A 617 15.53 -30.59 13.74
CA GLN A 617 15.84 -29.24 13.30
C GLN A 617 15.16 -28.27 14.29
N PRO A 618 15.88 -27.29 14.84
CA PRO A 618 15.47 -26.58 16.03
C PRO A 618 14.26 -25.69 15.70
N ALA A 619 13.24 -25.75 16.56
CA ALA A 619 12.36 -24.60 16.76
C ALA A 619 13.23 -23.34 16.74
N HIS A 620 12.91 -22.38 15.87
CA HIS A 620 13.62 -21.10 15.69
C HIS A 620 14.59 -20.84 16.82
N SER A 621 15.88 -21.11 16.65
CA SER A 621 16.80 -20.89 17.76
C SER A 621 16.68 -19.41 18.14
N PRO A 622 16.18 -19.06 19.34
CA PRO A 622 16.02 -17.67 19.76
C PRO A 622 17.38 -16.92 19.79
N VAL A 623 18.48 -17.69 19.65
CA VAL A 623 19.86 -17.22 19.53
C VAL A 623 20.09 -16.43 18.23
N ILE A 624 19.46 -16.76 17.10
CA ILE A 624 19.73 -16.05 15.82
C ILE A 624 19.17 -14.62 15.84
N ILE A 625 17.92 -14.42 16.30
CA ILE A 625 17.32 -13.07 16.42
C ILE A 625 18.10 -12.23 17.45
N ARG A 626 18.53 -12.85 18.56
CA ARG A 626 19.37 -12.21 19.58
C ARG A 626 20.72 -11.71 19.03
N ASN A 627 21.22 -12.31 17.95
CA ASN A 627 22.48 -11.92 17.31
C ASN A 627 22.32 -10.84 16.23
N TYR A 628 21.09 -10.56 15.76
CA TYR A 628 20.80 -9.52 14.73
C TYR A 628 20.00 -8.32 15.27
N ALA A 629 19.49 -8.42 16.49
CA ALA A 629 18.61 -7.42 17.09
C ALA A 629 19.18 -6.99 18.46
N ALA A 630 19.83 -5.83 18.49
CA ALA A 630 20.21 -5.18 19.73
C ALA A 630 19.40 -3.88 19.85
N SER A 631 18.83 -3.64 21.04
CA SER A 631 18.22 -2.34 21.32
C SER A 631 19.27 -1.24 21.13
N PRO A 632 18.89 -0.09 20.55
CA PRO A 632 19.80 1.05 20.51
C PRO A 632 20.24 1.39 21.94
N PRO A 633 21.50 1.81 22.14
CA PRO A 633 21.99 2.15 23.47
C PRO A 633 21.11 3.19 24.16
N ASN A 634 20.82 3.02 25.46
CA ASN A 634 19.88 3.89 26.18
C ASN A 634 20.20 5.40 26.08
N TYR A 635 21.47 5.77 25.89
CA TYR A 635 21.85 7.17 25.72
C TYR A 635 21.30 7.80 24.42
N THR A 636 21.04 7.02 23.36
CA THR A 636 20.47 7.56 22.11
C THR A 636 18.99 7.90 22.26
N VAL A 637 18.27 7.17 23.13
CA VAL A 637 16.89 7.48 23.50
C VAL A 637 16.82 8.82 24.21
N ILE A 638 17.74 9.09 25.14
CA ILE A 638 17.82 10.38 25.83
C ILE A 638 18.00 11.51 24.81
N LEU A 639 18.90 11.34 23.84
CA LEU A 639 19.13 12.33 22.78
C LEU A 639 17.88 12.56 21.89
N ALA A 640 17.16 11.49 21.55
CA ALA A 640 16.00 11.57 20.67
C ALA A 640 14.74 12.11 21.36
N PHE A 641 14.56 11.89 22.67
CA PHE A 641 13.38 12.33 23.42
C PHE A 641 13.61 13.62 24.22
N PHE A 642 14.85 14.09 24.36
CA PHE A 642 15.13 15.39 24.97
C PHE A 642 14.33 16.54 24.33
N PRO A 643 14.19 16.65 22.99
CA PRO A 643 13.37 17.71 22.40
C PRO A 643 11.88 17.60 22.80
N VAL A 644 11.35 16.40 22.98
CA VAL A 644 9.97 16.19 23.49
C VAL A 644 9.85 16.71 24.92
N ALA A 645 10.83 16.44 25.79
CA ALA A 645 10.84 16.96 27.15
C ALA A 645 10.85 18.50 27.16
N VAL A 646 11.61 19.12 26.26
CA VAL A 646 11.63 20.58 26.07
C VAL A 646 10.26 21.09 25.59
N ALA A 647 9.59 20.39 24.66
CA ALA A 647 8.26 20.76 24.21
C ALA A 647 7.22 20.68 25.33
N ILE A 648 7.28 19.63 26.16
CA ILE A 648 6.43 19.49 27.35
C ILE A 648 6.67 20.66 28.30
N TYR A 649 7.94 20.97 28.61
CA TYR A 649 8.28 22.10 29.47
C TYR A 649 7.70 23.43 28.93
N ILE A 650 7.89 23.72 27.64
CA ILE A 650 7.33 24.92 27.00
C ILE A 650 5.80 24.96 27.16
N SER A 651 5.10 23.87 26.86
CA SER A 651 3.65 23.76 27.03
C SER A 651 3.22 23.94 28.49
N SER A 652 3.94 23.36 29.44
CA SER A 652 3.66 23.50 30.88
C SER A 652 3.79 24.95 31.35
N THR A 653 4.78 25.70 30.86
CA THR A 653 4.89 27.13 31.22
C THR A 653 3.65 27.93 30.83
N ARG A 654 2.98 27.56 29.74
CA ARG A 654 1.78 28.29 29.29
C ARG A 654 0.58 28.09 30.19
N TYR A 655 0.48 26.91 30.80
CA TYR A 655 -0.55 26.60 31.77
C TYR A 655 -0.22 27.20 33.15
N SER A 656 1.02 27.00 33.63
CA SER A 656 1.44 27.49 34.95
C SER A 656 1.48 29.02 35.05
N GLN A 657 1.58 29.72 33.91
CA GLN A 657 1.60 31.18 33.85
C GLN A 657 0.26 31.80 33.43
N PHE A 658 -0.83 31.02 33.42
CA PHE A 658 -2.19 31.51 33.13
C PHE A 658 -2.40 32.13 31.73
N TYR A 659 -1.53 31.79 30.76
CA TYR A 659 -1.69 32.27 29.38
C TYR A 659 -2.75 31.50 28.60
N HIS A 660 -3.02 30.25 28.99
CA HIS A 660 -3.87 29.31 28.27
C HIS A 660 -4.56 28.34 29.23
N HIS A 661 -5.80 27.97 28.94
CA HIS A 661 -6.45 26.86 29.64
C HIS A 661 -5.82 25.53 29.20
N GLY A 662 -5.94 24.50 30.03
CA GLY A 662 -5.39 23.17 29.73
C GLY A 662 -5.83 22.63 28.36
N PHE A 663 -7.11 22.83 27.99
CA PHE A 663 -7.64 22.42 26.69
C PHE A 663 -6.99 23.15 25.50
N ASP A 664 -6.64 24.43 25.66
CA ASP A 664 -6.00 25.22 24.60
C ASP A 664 -4.55 24.76 24.38
N VAL A 665 -3.86 24.38 25.46
CA VAL A 665 -2.52 23.77 25.44
C VAL A 665 -2.58 22.41 24.74
N ILE A 666 -3.49 21.52 25.15
CA ILE A 666 -3.65 20.19 24.55
C ILE A 666 -3.97 20.29 23.05
N SER A 667 -4.91 21.15 22.69
CA SER A 667 -5.29 21.35 21.28
C SER A 667 -4.14 21.94 20.46
N GLY A 668 -3.38 22.87 21.04
CA GLY A 668 -2.14 23.37 20.43
C GLY A 668 -1.13 22.23 20.20
N SER A 669 -0.85 21.43 21.22
CA SER A 669 0.04 20.27 21.12
C SER A 669 -0.41 19.27 20.07
N LEU A 670 -1.71 18.94 20.00
CA LEU A 670 -2.25 18.03 18.99
C LEU A 670 -2.07 18.55 17.57
N ILE A 671 -2.28 19.85 17.34
CA ILE A 671 -2.00 20.49 16.05
C ILE A 671 -0.52 20.33 15.69
N GLY A 672 0.39 20.65 16.63
CA GLY A 672 1.83 20.52 16.41
C GLY A 672 2.29 19.08 16.17
N ILE A 673 1.75 18.11 16.93
CA ILE A 673 2.01 16.69 16.76
C ILE A 673 1.57 16.22 15.37
N ALA A 674 0.35 16.59 14.96
CA ALA A 674 -0.20 16.20 13.67
C ALA A 674 0.64 16.75 12.52
N THR A 675 1.01 18.04 12.54
CA THR A 675 1.81 18.63 11.47
C THR A 675 3.24 18.08 11.43
N ALA A 676 3.86 17.81 12.58
CA ALA A 676 5.17 17.16 12.65
C ALA A 676 5.15 15.76 12.02
N ILE A 677 4.15 14.94 12.36
CA ILE A 677 4.02 13.58 11.82
C ILE A 677 3.76 13.62 10.30
N LEU A 678 2.86 14.49 9.85
CA LEU A 678 2.52 14.62 8.43
C LEU A 678 3.73 15.08 7.62
N ALA A 679 4.43 16.13 8.06
CA ALA A 679 5.62 16.62 7.39
C ALA A 679 6.77 15.60 7.39
N PHE A 680 6.98 14.90 8.51
CA PHE A 680 7.97 13.83 8.58
C PHE A 680 7.65 12.73 7.56
N ARG A 681 6.41 12.23 7.52
CA ARG A 681 6.00 11.18 6.55
C ARG A 681 6.05 11.63 5.10
N TRP A 682 5.90 12.93 4.85
CA TRP A 682 5.98 13.51 3.51
C TRP A 682 7.40 13.42 2.94
N TYR A 683 8.41 13.62 3.77
CA TYR A 683 9.82 13.69 3.33
C TYR A 683 10.67 12.46 3.70
N HIS A 684 10.25 11.66 4.69
CA HIS A 684 11.03 10.55 5.23
C HIS A 684 10.26 9.22 5.16
N LEU A 685 11.04 8.13 5.09
CA LEU A 685 10.50 6.79 5.21
C LEU A 685 9.91 6.55 6.61
N PRO A 686 8.91 5.65 6.75
CA PRO A 686 8.39 5.28 8.06
C PRO A 686 9.49 4.73 8.98
N LEU A 687 9.49 5.14 10.25
CA LEU A 687 10.47 4.70 11.26
C LEU A 687 10.53 3.17 11.43
N SER A 688 9.47 2.45 11.10
CA SER A 688 9.39 0.98 11.16
C SER A 688 9.95 0.26 9.93
N ARG A 689 10.26 0.98 8.84
CA ARG A 689 10.67 0.40 7.54
C ARG A 689 11.88 1.06 6.90
N GLY A 690 12.34 2.21 7.38
CA GLY A 690 13.47 2.94 6.82
C GLY A 690 14.72 2.85 7.68
N GLN A 691 15.89 2.65 7.06
CA GLN A 691 17.21 2.79 7.71
C GLN A 691 17.58 4.27 7.99
N GLY A 692 16.59 5.09 8.32
CA GLY A 692 16.79 6.51 8.59
C GLY A 692 16.95 7.41 7.37
N TRP A 693 16.63 6.96 6.16
CA TRP A 693 16.78 7.75 4.93
C TRP A 693 15.53 8.53 4.53
N ALA A 694 15.74 9.68 3.88
CA ALA A 694 14.67 10.43 3.22
C ALA A 694 14.21 9.73 1.93
N TRP A 695 13.06 10.13 1.39
CA TRP A 695 12.64 9.66 0.06
C TRP A 695 13.65 10.07 -1.02
N GLY A 696 13.81 9.24 -2.05
CA GLY A 696 14.68 9.54 -3.19
C GLY A 696 14.20 10.77 -3.99
N PRO A 697 15.08 11.36 -4.82
CA PRO A 697 14.72 12.52 -5.63
C PRO A 697 13.63 12.22 -6.66
N ARG A 698 12.77 13.21 -6.90
CA ARG A 698 11.85 13.24 -8.04
C ARG A 698 12.63 13.10 -9.35
N SER A 699 12.02 12.50 -10.36
CA SER A 699 12.58 12.49 -11.71
C SER A 699 12.29 13.80 -12.44
N ALA A 700 13.17 14.17 -13.35
CA ALA A 700 13.00 15.38 -14.16
C ALA A 700 11.72 15.34 -15.01
N ASN A 701 11.37 14.16 -15.52
CA ASN A 701 10.21 13.94 -16.39
C ASN A 701 8.87 13.95 -15.64
N ARG A 702 8.90 13.85 -14.30
CA ARG A 702 7.73 13.95 -13.44
C ARG A 702 7.78 15.16 -12.51
N ALA A 703 8.72 16.08 -12.75
CA ALA A 703 8.76 17.34 -12.03
C ALA A 703 7.48 18.13 -12.30
N PHE A 704 7.05 18.92 -11.31
CA PHE A 704 5.79 19.70 -11.37
C PHE A 704 4.53 18.84 -11.52
N GLY A 705 3.39 19.48 -11.85
CA GLY A 705 2.08 18.85 -12.01
C GLY A 705 2.00 17.76 -13.08
N ILE A 706 3.06 17.53 -13.85
CA ILE A 706 3.15 16.49 -14.89
C ILE A 706 3.08 15.08 -14.28
N GLY A 707 3.53 14.90 -13.03
CA GLY A 707 3.43 13.63 -12.30
C GLY A 707 2.06 13.36 -11.65
N VAL A 708 1.09 14.29 -11.76
CA VAL A 708 -0.25 14.10 -11.17
C VAL A 708 -0.97 12.93 -11.83
N GLY A 709 -1.50 12.01 -11.02
CA GLY A 709 -2.15 10.79 -11.51
C GLY A 709 -1.19 9.61 -11.75
N THR A 710 0.11 9.79 -11.53
CA THR A 710 1.10 8.69 -11.54
C THR A 710 1.34 8.18 -10.12
N GLY A 711 1.59 6.87 -9.93
CA GLY A 711 1.78 6.25 -8.61
C GLY A 711 3.02 6.71 -7.82
N GLY A 712 3.75 7.72 -8.30
CA GLY A 712 4.91 8.33 -7.64
C GLY A 712 5.67 9.29 -8.56
N TYR A 713 6.43 10.21 -7.96
CA TYR A 713 7.19 11.25 -8.68
C TYR A 713 8.60 10.82 -9.11
N VAL A 714 8.89 9.52 -9.09
CA VAL A 714 10.15 8.91 -9.54
C VAL A 714 9.90 8.19 -10.87
N ASP A 715 10.80 8.34 -11.86
CA ASP A 715 10.64 7.66 -13.16
C ASP A 715 10.97 6.16 -13.04
N HIS A 716 10.15 5.31 -13.66
CA HIS A 716 10.42 3.87 -13.70
C HIS A 716 11.61 3.53 -14.61
N ALA A 717 11.98 4.44 -15.53
CA ALA A 717 13.15 4.29 -16.39
C ALA A 717 14.46 4.62 -15.66
N GLU A 718 14.53 5.69 -14.85
CA GLU A 718 15.70 6.00 -14.02
C GLU A 718 15.90 4.98 -12.90
N ALA A 719 14.82 4.50 -12.28
CA ALA A 719 14.88 3.40 -11.32
C ALA A 719 15.37 2.06 -11.93
N ARG A 720 15.33 1.92 -13.26
CA ARG A 720 15.85 0.77 -14.02
C ARG A 720 17.25 1.01 -14.60
N SER A 721 17.70 2.25 -14.81
CA SER A 721 19.07 2.51 -15.27
C SER A 721 20.09 2.37 -14.15
N ASP A 722 19.70 2.59 -12.90
CA ASP A 722 20.58 2.42 -11.74
C ASP A 722 20.68 0.96 -11.25
N THR A 723 20.07 0.01 -11.97
CA THR A 723 20.28 -1.43 -11.73
C THR A 723 21.40 -2.01 -12.60
N VAL A 724 22.05 -1.20 -13.44
CA VAL A 724 23.31 -1.54 -14.13
C VAL A 724 24.36 -0.48 -13.77
N GLY A 725 24.74 -0.46 -12.49
CA GLY A 725 25.74 0.45 -11.96
C GLY A 725 25.68 0.49 -10.44
N ASN A 726 26.42 -0.41 -9.78
CA ASN A 726 26.71 -0.33 -8.35
C ASN A 726 27.16 1.09 -8.01
N GLY A 727 26.38 1.80 -7.18
CA GLY A 727 26.72 3.14 -6.72
C GLY A 727 25.59 3.86 -6.00
N ASP A 728 24.46 4.14 -6.67
CA ASP A 728 23.55 5.19 -6.18
C ASP A 728 22.15 4.70 -5.72
N VAL A 729 21.87 3.39 -5.71
CA VAL A 729 20.58 2.82 -5.21
C VAL A 729 20.73 1.93 -3.95
N GLU A 730 21.93 1.86 -3.37
CA GLU A 730 22.17 1.11 -2.12
C GLU A 730 21.76 1.87 -0.84
N ALA A 731 21.20 3.08 -0.96
CA ALA A 731 20.67 3.84 0.18
C ALA A 731 19.19 3.50 0.52
N ALA A 732 18.49 2.74 -0.33
CA ALA A 732 17.13 2.27 -0.09
C ALA A 732 16.99 0.75 0.00
N ARG A 733 18.10 0.01 -0.10
CA ARG A 733 18.16 -1.45 0.05
C ARG A 733 19.43 -1.88 0.80
N VAL A 734 19.46 -1.59 2.10
CA VAL A 734 20.14 -2.42 3.09
C VAL A 734 19.20 -2.57 4.27
#